data_AF-A0A8B3CV54-F1
#
_entry.id   AF-A0A8B3CV54-F1
#
_cell.length_a   1.000
_cell.length_b   1.000
_cell.length_c   1.000
_cell.angle_alpha   90.00
_cell.angle_beta   90.00
_cell.angle_gamma   90.00
#
_symmetry.space_group_name_H-M   'P 1'
#
loop_
_entity.id
_entity.type
_entity.pdbx_description
1 polymer ?
#
loop_
_entity_poly.entity_id
_entity_poly.type
_entity_poly.pdbx_seq_one_letter_code
_entity_poly.pdbx_strand_id
1 'polypeptide(L)'
;MNNGPTNRKLFLHYRFLLSILLFASTELFAFPTVLTKDWKLSVGRNVDISEQDPIWIKLDSLPIPKEILRSFTFPENSVHTVTLLKKIEVSNAEIEELNTDGISVHLPLLTNVYEVFFNGNKVGEGGLLAGGRIIKNGFRRHVILNIPEDRIRPGSNEIRVVLSADPGEELDAYASFDSTPPLLDLQSRNAAILSERSTLMLLFLYLFVGFYHFLFYFKRPQEKYNLFFGLFSILLSAYIYLRSNSVYELNLDPFLQMKLEYMIVFNIPTFFLLFLDSFFESKIRSVSRFYQYFAMALTSLIPFSSRIVCVILLQIWQFSIFVFVFYSLFIMFRALIRKNQDSVRLFAGFIILIVSAVADLIGSMQLIPMLENYGLLKYGFFTFELGIVFILANRFLRVHNEVEELNRDLDQKVKERTGQLQDTLSQIQELKVQQDGDYFLTSLLLDPLNRHHVRNDYLILEGYSRQKKHFEFKQWKKEIGGDIIIADEMVLKDRKYIVFVNGDAMGKSIQGAGGALVLGVVFRSFLSRTKSVSSYKSKPPEVWLKDCFSELQNIFESFDGSMLVSVVLGLVDLESGILYFLNAEHPWTVLYRDGVASFIEDKLELRKIGITGLESKMKVKTFFLEKGDSIFIGSDGRDDLLLGIDSDGTRLINEDESQFLKRIEESRGDLGLLVQSLRNFGELTDDLSVLKFSYLKEPLRFQTSGNLNSETFPDESYFKYLETENWEQAVSYLENLKRKNADARLPPAFKKELAKVYYKTEKYEEALLIFEELISEFPEDIENMFLASLIYKRFNRYRQAVELGERVMLREPEFLNNVAHLAESYLFIHKRETTIQLLEKVDKLDPANSHAKRIRIQLSRPVPDHRNG
;
A
#
# COMPACT_ATOMS: atom_id res chain seq x y z
N MET A 1 8.98 -42.99 121.70
CA MET A 1 9.83 -41.81 121.94
C MET A 1 9.76 -40.91 120.72
N ASN A 2 9.54 -39.61 120.93
CA ASN A 2 9.89 -38.40 120.16
C ASN A 2 9.86 -38.34 118.61
N ASN A 3 9.59 -37.11 118.10
CA ASN A 3 9.75 -36.61 116.71
C ASN A 3 8.68 -37.14 115.70
N GLY A 4 8.09 -36.38 114.76
CA GLY A 4 8.24 -34.96 114.34
C GLY A 4 9.34 -34.73 113.28
N PRO A 5 9.33 -33.63 112.47
CA PRO A 5 8.26 -32.72 112.03
C PRO A 5 7.71 -33.14 110.62
N THR A 6 7.53 -32.40 109.49
CA THR A 6 7.80 -31.01 109.04
C THR A 6 6.97 -30.59 107.79
N ASN A 7 7.02 -29.29 107.43
CA ASN A 7 6.48 -28.62 106.24
C ASN A 7 6.69 -29.30 104.86
N ARG A 8 5.67 -29.16 103.98
CA ARG A 8 5.88 -28.73 102.56
C ARG A 8 4.63 -28.19 101.84
N LYS A 9 3.42 -28.69 102.14
CA LYS A 9 2.18 -28.26 101.46
C LYS A 9 1.75 -26.79 101.69
N LEU A 10 2.28 -26.11 102.71
CA LEU A 10 1.99 -24.69 102.96
C LEU A 10 2.85 -23.72 102.13
N PHE A 11 4.02 -24.16 101.63
CA PHE A 11 5.13 -23.25 101.30
C PHE A 11 4.94 -22.47 100.00
N LEU A 12 4.19 -23.01 99.02
CA LEU A 12 3.88 -22.27 97.78
C LEU A 12 2.76 -21.25 97.99
N HIS A 13 1.66 -21.63 98.64
CA HIS A 13 0.56 -20.72 98.95
C HIS A 13 1.02 -19.56 99.85
N TYR A 14 1.85 -19.83 100.87
CA TYR A 14 2.39 -18.74 101.70
C TYR A 14 3.39 -17.86 100.97
N ARG A 15 4.14 -18.34 99.96
CA ARG A 15 4.94 -17.43 99.14
C ARG A 15 4.06 -16.52 98.28
N PHE A 16 2.99 -17.06 97.69
CA PHE A 16 2.01 -16.28 96.92
C PHE A 16 1.32 -15.21 97.79
N LEU A 17 0.94 -15.57 99.02
CA LEU A 17 0.37 -14.64 100.00
C LEU A 17 1.40 -13.65 100.60
N LEU A 18 2.68 -14.03 100.78
CA LEU A 18 3.71 -13.08 101.22
C LEU A 18 4.06 -12.06 100.12
N SER A 19 4.07 -12.43 98.84
CA SER A 19 4.22 -11.46 97.75
C SER A 19 3.03 -10.49 97.66
N ILE A 20 1.84 -10.91 98.10
CA ILE A 20 0.66 -10.04 98.21
C ILE A 20 0.72 -9.13 99.46
N LEU A 21 1.43 -9.55 100.53
CA LEU A 21 1.56 -8.78 101.77
C LEU A 21 2.78 -7.84 101.81
N LEU A 22 3.87 -8.14 101.11
CA LEU A 22 5.11 -7.32 101.15
C LEU A 22 5.07 -6.06 100.27
N PHE A 23 4.08 -5.93 99.38
CA PHE A 23 3.78 -4.68 98.68
C PHE A 23 2.61 -3.91 99.32
N ALA A 24 2.16 -4.32 100.52
CA ALA A 24 1.55 -3.36 101.42
C ALA A 24 2.67 -2.51 102.05
N SER A 25 2.56 -1.18 101.98
CA SER A 25 3.45 -0.19 102.61
C SER A 25 4.91 -0.07 102.12
N THR A 26 5.20 -0.36 100.84
CA THR A 26 6.23 0.38 100.06
C THR A 26 5.82 0.40 98.58
N GLU A 27 5.87 1.51 97.85
CA GLU A 27 5.72 2.91 98.29
C GLU A 27 4.47 3.54 97.65
N LEU A 28 4.16 4.78 98.05
CA LEU A 28 3.17 5.60 97.38
C LEU A 28 3.69 5.92 95.97
N PHE A 29 3.22 5.16 94.98
CA PHE A 29 3.49 5.28 93.53
C PHE A 29 4.82 4.67 93.06
N ALA A 30 4.73 3.93 91.95
CA ALA A 30 5.77 3.21 91.23
C ALA A 30 5.31 2.96 89.77
N PHE A 31 6.21 3.07 88.78
CA PHE A 31 5.88 2.87 87.37
C PHE A 31 5.82 1.36 86.98
N PRO A 32 4.99 0.95 86.00
CA PRO A 32 4.22 1.79 85.08
C PRO A 32 2.83 2.21 85.59
N THR A 33 2.47 3.48 85.40
CA THR A 33 1.14 4.00 85.73
C THR A 33 0.18 3.84 84.54
N VAL A 34 -0.85 3.01 84.67
CA VAL A 34 -1.88 2.86 83.61
C VAL A 34 -2.83 4.06 83.60
N LEU A 35 -3.00 4.69 82.43
CA LEU A 35 -3.70 5.97 82.28
C LEU A 35 -5.14 5.83 81.74
N THR A 36 -5.77 4.66 81.85
CA THR A 36 -7.12 4.41 81.30
C THR A 36 -8.28 4.97 82.14
N LYS A 37 -8.08 5.27 83.43
CA LYS A 37 -9.14 5.62 84.40
C LYS A 37 -8.90 6.90 85.18
N ASP A 38 -9.98 7.42 85.76
CA ASP A 38 -10.03 8.56 86.68
C ASP A 38 -9.42 9.85 86.10
N TRP A 39 -10.06 10.34 85.05
CA TRP A 39 -9.78 11.63 84.43
C TRP A 39 -10.81 12.69 84.89
N LYS A 40 -10.49 13.96 84.63
CA LYS A 40 -11.43 15.09 84.61
C LYS A 40 -11.47 15.66 83.19
N LEU A 41 -12.63 16.10 82.75
CA LEU A 41 -12.89 16.66 81.43
C LEU A 41 -13.46 18.07 81.58
N SER A 42 -13.00 19.01 80.77
CA SER A 42 -13.63 20.32 80.61
C SER A 42 -13.63 20.80 79.16
N VAL A 43 -14.58 21.66 78.81
CA VAL A 43 -14.70 22.26 77.47
C VAL A 43 -13.78 23.48 77.37
N GLY A 44 -13.02 23.59 76.29
CA GLY A 44 -12.00 24.61 76.10
C GLY A 44 -10.58 24.15 76.44
N ARG A 45 -9.61 25.05 76.25
CA ARG A 45 -8.17 24.82 76.47
C ARG A 45 -7.75 25.25 77.87
N ASN A 46 -8.21 24.49 78.87
CA ASN A 46 -8.18 24.84 80.28
C ASN A 46 -6.89 24.34 80.97
N VAL A 47 -5.74 24.65 80.36
CA VAL A 47 -4.42 24.20 80.84
C VAL A 47 -4.03 24.88 82.15
N ASP A 48 -4.40 26.15 82.32
CA ASP A 48 -4.00 26.98 83.48
C ASP A 48 -5.08 27.07 84.58
N ILE A 49 -6.26 26.49 84.37
CA ILE A 49 -7.38 26.54 85.32
C ILE A 49 -7.14 25.57 86.49
N SER A 50 -7.47 26.00 87.71
CA SER A 50 -7.38 25.16 88.91
C SER A 50 -8.27 23.92 88.81
N GLU A 51 -7.79 22.79 89.32
CA GLU A 51 -8.49 21.49 89.37
C GLU A 51 -9.76 21.49 90.26
N GLN A 52 -9.91 22.55 91.07
CA GLN A 52 -11.00 22.79 92.02
C GLN A 52 -12.12 23.67 91.43
N ASP A 53 -11.95 24.15 90.21
CA ASP A 53 -12.97 24.94 89.51
C ASP A 53 -14.19 24.07 89.13
N PRO A 54 -15.45 24.54 89.32
CA PRO A 54 -16.66 23.79 88.98
C PRO A 54 -16.83 23.48 87.48
N ILE A 55 -15.99 24.03 86.59
CA ILE A 55 -15.96 23.70 85.15
C ILE A 55 -15.52 22.24 84.88
N TRP A 56 -14.86 21.56 85.83
CA TRP A 56 -14.37 20.19 85.65
C TRP A 56 -15.43 19.10 85.95
N ILE A 57 -15.68 18.23 84.97
CA ILE A 57 -16.56 17.06 85.08
C ILE A 57 -15.71 15.81 85.28
N LYS A 58 -16.08 14.89 86.19
CA LYS A 58 -15.35 13.62 86.37
C LYS A 58 -15.64 12.66 85.19
N LEU A 59 -14.59 11.97 84.73
CA LEU A 59 -14.63 10.93 83.71
C LEU A 59 -14.00 9.64 84.28
N ASP A 60 -14.79 8.56 84.43
CA ASP A 60 -14.32 7.33 85.07
C ASP A 60 -13.31 6.54 84.21
N SER A 61 -13.44 6.56 82.88
CA SER A 61 -12.47 5.94 81.97
C SER A 61 -12.45 6.55 80.57
N LEU A 62 -11.34 6.32 79.88
CA LEU A 62 -11.23 6.42 78.42
C LEU A 62 -11.82 5.16 77.74
N PRO A 63 -12.27 5.22 76.47
CA PRO A 63 -12.47 6.41 75.64
C PRO A 63 -13.56 7.34 76.19
N ILE A 64 -13.60 8.59 75.75
CA ILE A 64 -14.56 9.59 76.22
C ILE A 64 -15.98 9.18 75.77
N PRO A 65 -16.94 8.94 76.69
CA PRO A 65 -18.30 8.57 76.33
C PRO A 65 -18.95 9.61 75.41
N LYS A 66 -19.37 9.15 74.22
CA LYS A 66 -19.92 10.00 73.15
C LYS A 66 -21.24 10.70 73.56
N GLU A 67 -21.86 10.28 74.65
CA GLU A 67 -22.99 10.92 75.30
C GLU A 67 -22.58 12.19 76.08
N ILE A 68 -21.43 12.17 76.78
CA ILE A 68 -20.91 13.33 77.50
C ILE A 68 -20.52 14.43 76.50
N LEU A 69 -19.80 14.08 75.44
CA LEU A 69 -19.43 15.03 74.37
C LEU A 69 -20.64 15.67 73.67
N ARG A 70 -21.78 14.99 73.61
CA ARG A 70 -23.04 15.52 73.04
C ARG A 70 -23.80 16.46 73.99
N SER A 71 -23.47 16.46 75.28
CA SER A 71 -24.11 17.36 76.26
C SER A 71 -23.56 18.79 76.20
N PHE A 72 -22.42 19.00 75.53
CA PHE A 72 -21.76 20.30 75.41
C PHE A 72 -22.21 21.09 74.18
N THR A 73 -22.60 22.35 74.39
CA THR A 73 -22.84 23.33 73.32
C THR A 73 -21.54 23.98 72.86
N PHE A 74 -20.96 23.44 71.78
CA PHE A 74 -19.85 24.07 71.06
C PHE A 74 -20.35 25.16 70.09
N PRO A 75 -19.58 26.24 69.84
CA PRO A 75 -19.95 27.24 68.84
C PRO A 75 -19.90 26.67 67.42
N GLU A 76 -20.94 26.94 66.61
CA GLU A 76 -21.03 26.44 65.23
C GLU A 76 -19.80 26.84 64.39
N ASN A 77 -19.28 25.88 63.62
CA ASN A 77 -18.11 26.03 62.73
C ASN A 77 -16.79 26.44 63.44
N SER A 78 -16.64 26.15 64.74
CA SER A 78 -15.39 26.32 65.49
C SER A 78 -14.77 24.98 65.88
N VAL A 79 -13.44 24.92 66.12
CA VAL A 79 -12.75 23.69 66.55
C VAL A 79 -13.25 23.27 67.94
N HIS A 80 -13.78 22.06 68.06
CA HIS A 80 -14.18 21.48 69.34
C HIS A 80 -12.92 21.12 70.12
N THR A 81 -12.64 21.86 71.19
CA THR A 81 -11.51 21.62 72.08
C THR A 81 -11.99 21.18 73.45
N VAL A 82 -11.39 20.13 73.99
CA VAL A 82 -11.57 19.69 75.38
C VAL A 82 -10.22 19.50 76.05
N THR A 83 -10.17 19.74 77.35
CA THR A 83 -9.00 19.41 78.17
C THR A 83 -9.33 18.22 79.06
N LEU A 84 -8.58 17.14 78.90
CA LEU A 84 -8.49 16.05 79.85
C LEU A 84 -7.41 16.41 80.89
N LEU A 85 -7.69 16.18 82.17
CA LEU A 85 -6.76 16.35 83.29
C LEU A 85 -6.75 15.06 84.12
N LYS A 86 -5.56 14.53 84.42
CA LYS A 86 -5.39 13.46 85.41
C LYS A 86 -4.22 13.79 86.34
N LYS A 87 -4.43 13.60 87.64
CA LYS A 87 -3.34 13.61 88.62
C LYS A 87 -2.66 12.25 88.68
N ILE A 88 -1.34 12.32 88.84
CA ILE A 88 -0.42 11.19 88.97
C ILE A 88 0.52 11.60 90.10
N GLU A 89 0.39 10.97 91.27
CA GLU A 89 1.44 11.11 92.28
C GLU A 89 2.66 10.30 91.86
N VAL A 90 3.85 10.79 92.22
CA VAL A 90 5.15 10.14 91.95
C VAL A 90 5.99 10.22 93.23
N SER A 91 6.59 9.12 93.67
CA SER A 91 7.45 9.04 94.86
C SER A 91 8.82 9.72 94.65
N ASN A 92 9.55 9.96 95.74
CA ASN A 92 10.98 10.26 95.63
C ASN A 92 11.76 9.06 95.07
N ALA A 93 11.34 7.82 95.39
CA ALA A 93 11.98 6.60 94.93
C ALA A 93 11.85 6.40 93.41
N GLU A 94 10.68 6.67 92.82
CA GLU A 94 10.49 6.72 91.37
C GLU A 94 11.44 7.72 90.71
N ILE A 95 11.63 8.90 91.31
CA ILE A 95 12.51 9.94 90.78
C ILE A 95 13.99 9.52 90.82
N GLU A 96 14.40 8.64 91.74
CA GLU A 96 15.73 8.02 91.67
C GLU A 96 15.85 7.02 90.50
N GLU A 97 14.82 6.21 90.23
CA GLU A 97 14.81 5.23 89.14
C GLU A 97 14.93 5.88 87.74
N LEU A 98 14.33 7.08 87.57
CA LEU A 98 14.39 7.87 86.32
C LEU A 98 15.79 8.13 85.79
N ASN A 99 16.81 8.27 86.65
CA ASN A 99 18.18 8.69 86.28
C ASN A 99 18.93 7.69 85.36
N THR A 100 18.29 6.58 84.96
CA THR A 100 18.91 5.50 84.16
C THR A 100 18.17 5.17 82.87
N ASP A 101 16.84 5.29 82.84
CA ASP A 101 16.00 5.17 81.64
C ASP A 101 14.84 6.16 81.80
N GLY A 102 14.94 7.31 81.13
CA GLY A 102 13.97 8.40 81.26
C GLY A 102 12.55 7.94 80.91
N ILE A 103 11.55 8.58 81.52
CA ILE A 103 10.16 8.11 81.40
C ILE A 103 9.46 8.65 80.15
N SER A 104 8.52 7.85 79.64
CA SER A 104 7.68 8.20 78.50
C SER A 104 6.22 7.83 78.73
N VAL A 105 5.30 8.65 78.22
CA VAL A 105 3.89 8.29 78.15
C VAL A 105 3.58 7.71 76.77
N HIS A 106 3.07 6.47 76.75
CA HIS A 106 2.48 5.83 75.59
C HIS A 106 0.97 6.10 75.57
N LEU A 107 0.49 6.57 74.42
CA LEU A 107 -0.91 6.89 74.13
C LEU A 107 -1.25 6.18 72.80
N PRO A 108 -2.03 5.07 72.80
CA PRO A 108 -2.11 4.18 71.64
C PRO A 108 -2.70 4.84 70.40
N LEU A 109 -3.70 5.71 70.60
CA LEU A 109 -4.27 6.56 69.56
C LEU A 109 -4.91 7.80 70.19
N LEU A 110 -4.57 8.97 69.65
CA LEU A 110 -5.15 10.27 70.00
C LEU A 110 -5.81 10.87 68.75
N THR A 111 -6.95 11.52 68.91
CA THR A 111 -7.68 12.12 67.78
C THR A 111 -7.08 13.44 67.31
N ASN A 112 -7.10 13.64 65.99
CA ASN A 112 -6.68 14.83 65.25
C ASN A 112 -5.52 15.63 65.87
N VAL A 113 -5.78 16.76 66.55
CA VAL A 113 -4.74 17.59 67.19
C VAL A 113 -4.71 17.32 68.69
N TYR A 114 -3.52 17.09 69.22
CA TYR A 114 -3.29 16.94 70.66
C TYR A 114 -2.12 17.78 71.15
N GLU A 115 -2.25 18.35 72.35
CA GLU A 115 -1.13 18.86 73.15
C GLU A 115 -1.08 18.10 74.48
N VAL A 116 0.08 17.57 74.86
CA VAL A 116 0.29 16.92 76.16
C VAL A 116 1.16 17.81 77.03
N PHE A 117 0.65 18.13 78.21
CA PHE A 117 1.33 18.88 79.26
C PHE A 117 1.55 18.00 80.48
N PHE A 118 2.70 18.16 81.13
CA PHE A 118 3.02 17.57 82.42
C PHE A 118 3.44 18.70 83.37
N ASN A 119 2.76 18.83 84.51
CA ASN A 119 2.96 19.93 85.48
C ASN A 119 2.94 21.33 84.83
N GLY A 120 2.00 21.57 83.91
CA GLY A 120 1.88 22.80 83.13
C GLY A 120 2.92 23.01 82.01
N ASN A 121 3.93 22.14 81.90
CA ASN A 121 4.97 22.21 80.87
C ASN A 121 4.58 21.32 79.68
N LYS A 122 4.71 21.80 78.44
CA LYS A 122 4.38 21.02 77.25
C LYS A 122 5.46 19.95 77.00
N VAL A 123 5.07 18.67 76.99
CA VAL A 123 5.99 17.52 76.78
C VAL A 123 5.85 16.91 75.39
N GLY A 124 4.76 17.18 74.68
CA GLY A 124 4.62 16.79 73.28
C GLY A 124 3.36 17.33 72.63
N GLU A 125 3.30 17.22 71.31
CA GLU A 125 2.14 17.57 70.51
C GLU A 125 2.04 16.69 69.26
N GLY A 126 0.86 16.70 68.64
CA GLY A 126 0.64 16.14 67.31
C GLY A 126 -0.37 17.01 66.58
N GLY A 127 -0.04 17.34 65.32
CA GLY A 127 -0.83 18.25 64.51
C GLY A 127 -0.52 19.72 64.81
N LEU A 128 -1.35 20.62 64.29
CA LEU A 128 -1.21 22.07 64.47
C LEU A 128 -2.55 22.79 64.31
N LEU A 129 -2.85 23.69 65.24
CA LEU A 129 -4.01 24.58 65.21
C LEU A 129 -3.53 26.04 65.12
N ALA A 130 -4.01 26.79 64.14
CA ALA A 130 -3.78 28.23 64.04
C ALA A 130 -4.97 28.94 63.37
N GLY A 131 -5.19 30.22 63.70
CA GLY A 131 -6.31 30.99 63.15
C GLY A 131 -7.70 30.42 63.50
N GLY A 132 -7.80 29.65 64.60
CA GLY A 132 -9.05 28.99 65.02
C GLY A 132 -9.45 27.77 64.18
N ARG A 133 -8.52 27.19 63.40
CA ARG A 133 -8.73 25.98 62.57
C ARG A 133 -7.55 25.02 62.69
N ILE A 134 -7.80 23.75 62.41
CA ILE A 134 -6.75 22.74 62.29
C ILE A 134 -6.07 22.88 60.92
N ILE A 135 -4.73 22.93 60.92
CA ILE A 135 -3.89 23.12 59.73
C ILE A 135 -3.08 21.85 59.42
N LYS A 136 -2.78 21.03 60.44
CA LYS A 136 -2.10 19.73 60.28
C LYS A 136 -2.70 18.71 61.23
N ASN A 137 -2.96 17.49 60.74
CA ASN A 137 -3.41 16.38 61.57
C ASN A 137 -2.25 15.77 62.37
N GLY A 138 -2.49 15.37 63.61
CA GLY A 138 -1.54 14.69 64.50
C GLY A 138 -1.68 13.17 64.58
N PHE A 139 -2.70 12.60 63.93
CA PHE A 139 -3.10 11.20 64.05
C PHE A 139 -1.95 10.21 63.76
N ARG A 140 -1.52 9.48 64.80
CA ARG A 140 -0.44 8.48 64.75
C ARG A 140 -0.78 7.33 65.70
N ARG A 141 -0.53 6.08 65.27
CA ARG A 141 -0.63 4.89 66.13
C ARG A 141 0.60 4.83 67.05
N HIS A 142 0.41 4.41 68.30
CA HIS A 142 1.46 4.29 69.31
C HIS A 142 2.27 5.58 69.48
N VAL A 143 1.59 6.65 69.91
CA VAL A 143 2.27 7.91 70.28
C VAL A 143 3.06 7.65 71.56
N ILE A 144 4.37 7.87 71.52
CA ILE A 144 5.27 7.76 72.68
C ILE A 144 5.94 9.12 72.86
N LEU A 145 5.78 9.74 74.03
CA LEU A 145 6.31 11.06 74.36
C LEU A 145 7.15 10.99 75.62
N ASN A 146 8.42 11.38 75.52
CA ASN A 146 9.34 11.42 76.67
C ASN A 146 9.00 12.61 77.57
N ILE A 147 9.07 12.43 78.89
CA ILE A 147 8.83 13.48 79.89
C ILE A 147 10.19 13.87 80.48
N PRO A 148 10.61 15.15 80.40
CA PRO A 148 11.88 15.58 80.98
C PRO A 148 11.89 15.41 82.51
N GLU A 149 12.95 14.80 83.02
CA GLU A 149 13.13 14.46 84.44
C GLU A 149 13.05 15.70 85.35
N ASP A 150 13.57 16.84 84.90
CA ASP A 150 13.54 18.13 85.61
C ASP A 150 12.14 18.73 85.80
N ARG A 151 11.11 18.15 85.18
CA ARG A 151 9.70 18.56 85.30
C ARG A 151 8.89 17.69 86.24
N ILE A 152 9.42 16.55 86.66
CA ILE A 152 8.76 15.61 87.57
C ILE A 152 9.03 16.05 89.02
N ARG A 153 8.01 15.95 89.88
CA ARG A 153 8.03 16.43 91.26
C ARG A 153 7.63 15.30 92.21
N PRO A 154 8.25 15.16 93.38
CA PRO A 154 7.77 14.21 94.38
C PRO A 154 6.42 14.65 94.94
N GLY A 155 5.50 13.70 95.14
CA GLY A 155 4.10 13.96 95.43
C GLY A 155 3.27 14.17 94.16
N SER A 156 2.28 15.06 94.22
CA SER A 156 1.27 15.19 93.16
C SER A 156 1.79 15.91 91.91
N ASN A 157 1.81 15.18 90.79
CA ASN A 157 1.98 15.70 89.44
C ASN A 157 0.62 15.69 88.71
N GLU A 158 0.53 16.40 87.59
CA GLU A 158 -0.64 16.35 86.70
C GLU A 158 -0.22 16.22 85.23
N ILE A 159 -0.91 15.33 84.51
CA ILE A 159 -0.91 15.29 83.05
C ILE A 159 -2.20 15.96 82.55
N ARG A 160 -2.08 16.91 81.62
CA ARG A 160 -3.21 17.49 80.89
C ARG A 160 -3.06 17.16 79.41
N VAL A 161 -4.08 16.56 78.82
CA VAL A 161 -4.15 16.30 77.37
C VAL A 161 -5.24 17.20 76.80
N VAL A 162 -4.81 18.24 76.07
CA VAL A 162 -5.74 19.03 75.25
C VAL A 162 -5.97 18.25 73.97
N LEU A 163 -7.23 17.97 73.66
CA LEU A 163 -7.65 17.39 72.38
C LEU A 163 -8.46 18.43 71.60
N SER A 164 -8.20 18.53 70.31
CA SER A 164 -8.89 19.45 69.40
C SER A 164 -9.23 18.74 68.09
N ALA A 165 -10.50 18.84 67.67
CA ALA A 165 -11.02 18.25 66.44
C ALA A 165 -12.01 19.20 65.76
N ASP A 166 -12.09 19.17 64.43
CA ASP A 166 -13.09 19.95 63.68
C ASP A 166 -14.51 19.35 63.87
N PRO A 167 -15.59 20.16 63.76
CA PRO A 167 -16.96 19.69 63.95
C PRO A 167 -17.32 18.48 63.09
N GLY A 168 -17.66 17.36 63.73
CA GLY A 168 -18.03 16.11 63.08
C GLY A 168 -16.87 15.11 62.91
N GLU A 169 -15.64 15.46 63.27
CA GLU A 169 -14.58 14.48 63.52
C GLU A 169 -14.69 13.88 64.94
N GLU A 170 -13.93 12.81 65.18
CA GLU A 170 -13.85 12.17 66.49
C GLU A 170 -12.92 12.97 67.42
N LEU A 171 -13.31 13.11 68.70
CA LEU A 171 -12.61 13.89 69.72
C LEU A 171 -12.44 13.02 70.97
N ASP A 172 -11.35 12.25 71.04
CA ASP A 172 -11.23 11.07 71.90
C ASP A 172 -9.76 10.66 72.15
N ALA A 173 -9.55 9.82 73.17
CA ALA A 173 -8.28 9.16 73.45
C ALA A 173 -8.53 7.67 73.71
N TYR A 174 -7.95 6.80 72.89
CA TYR A 174 -8.32 5.38 72.85
C TYR A 174 -7.78 4.59 74.05
N ALA A 175 -8.62 3.72 74.62
CA ALA A 175 -8.23 2.83 75.72
C ALA A 175 -7.30 1.66 75.32
N SER A 176 -7.23 1.32 74.03
CA SER A 176 -6.30 0.34 73.47
C SER A 176 -6.13 0.50 71.96
N PHE A 177 -4.97 0.12 71.41
CA PHE A 177 -4.75 -0.13 69.98
C PHE A 177 -3.81 -1.33 69.82
N ASP A 178 -4.12 -2.25 68.89
CA ASP A 178 -3.41 -3.52 68.69
C ASP A 178 -3.05 -4.23 70.02
N SER A 179 -4.05 -4.36 70.90
CA SER A 179 -3.96 -4.91 72.26
C SER A 179 -3.01 -4.17 73.25
N THR A 180 -2.61 -2.91 72.98
CA THR A 180 -1.77 -2.08 73.89
C THR A 180 -2.49 -0.84 74.45
N PRO A 181 -2.44 -0.54 75.78
CA PRO A 181 -3.20 0.55 76.41
C PRO A 181 -2.40 1.85 76.68
N PRO A 182 -3.07 2.96 77.07
CA PRO A 182 -2.45 4.16 77.64
C PRO A 182 -1.69 3.88 78.94
N LEU A 183 -0.39 4.20 78.97
CA LEU A 183 0.47 3.92 80.11
C LEU A 183 1.69 4.87 80.18
N LEU A 184 2.20 5.09 81.38
CA LEU A 184 3.40 5.88 81.68
C LEU A 184 4.48 4.91 82.19
N ASP A 185 5.56 4.71 81.43
CA ASP A 185 6.60 3.68 81.65
C ASP A 185 7.96 4.12 81.04
N LEU A 186 9.01 3.38 81.39
CA LEU A 186 10.39 3.60 80.93
C LEU A 186 10.49 3.63 79.39
N GLN A 187 11.27 4.57 78.85
CA GLN A 187 11.37 4.83 77.41
C GLN A 187 11.80 3.60 76.60
N SER A 188 12.74 2.78 77.10
CA SER A 188 13.20 1.59 76.38
C SER A 188 12.10 0.55 76.13
N ARG A 189 11.14 0.41 77.05
CA ARG A 189 10.03 -0.56 76.95
C ARG A 189 9.00 -0.13 75.93
N ASN A 190 8.58 1.14 75.99
CA ASN A 190 7.63 1.71 75.02
C ASN A 190 8.16 1.64 73.59
N ALA A 191 9.46 1.88 73.38
CA ALA A 191 10.08 1.80 72.05
C ALA A 191 9.97 0.40 71.38
N ALA A 192 9.87 -0.68 72.16
CA ALA A 192 9.80 -2.05 71.63
C ALA A 192 8.50 -2.35 70.85
N ILE A 193 7.43 -1.59 71.10
CA ILE A 193 6.11 -1.74 70.47
C ILE A 193 6.18 -1.57 68.92
N LEU A 194 7.19 -0.88 68.40
CA LEU A 194 7.31 -0.49 66.99
C LEU A 194 8.04 -1.52 66.07
N SER A 195 8.39 -2.72 66.55
CA SER A 195 9.30 -3.66 65.85
C SER A 195 8.61 -4.78 65.03
N GLU A 196 8.66 -4.72 63.69
CA GLU A 196 7.88 -5.59 62.78
C GLU A 196 8.68 -6.51 61.82
N ARG A 197 9.83 -7.04 62.24
CA ARG A 197 10.80 -7.74 61.34
C ARG A 197 10.21 -8.79 60.39
N SER A 198 9.31 -9.66 60.83
CA SER A 198 8.75 -10.74 59.99
C SER A 198 7.79 -10.22 58.91
N THR A 199 7.08 -9.13 59.18
CA THR A 199 6.23 -8.45 58.20
C THR A 199 7.06 -7.93 57.02
N LEU A 200 8.22 -7.32 57.32
CA LEU A 200 9.13 -6.76 56.30
C LEU A 200 9.77 -7.85 55.40
N MET A 201 10.06 -9.03 55.94
CA MET A 201 10.60 -10.15 55.14
C MET A 201 9.60 -10.68 54.10
N LEU A 202 8.33 -10.86 54.49
CA LEU A 202 7.28 -11.32 53.59
C LEU A 202 6.93 -10.27 52.53
N LEU A 203 6.91 -8.99 52.92
CA LEU A 203 6.74 -7.84 52.04
C LEU A 203 7.79 -7.86 50.91
N PHE A 204 9.07 -8.04 51.22
CA PHE A 204 10.12 -8.13 50.20
C PHE A 204 9.92 -9.30 49.22
N LEU A 205 9.50 -10.48 49.71
CA LEU A 205 9.20 -11.63 48.87
C LEU A 205 8.08 -11.31 47.86
N TYR A 206 6.97 -10.75 48.33
CA TYR A 206 5.81 -10.45 47.47
C TYR A 206 6.10 -9.35 46.45
N LEU A 207 6.94 -8.38 46.80
CA LEU A 207 7.47 -7.39 45.87
C LEU A 207 8.33 -8.03 44.77
N PHE A 208 9.27 -8.93 45.14
CA PHE A 208 10.13 -9.63 44.19
C PHE A 208 9.35 -10.55 43.24
N VAL A 209 8.41 -11.33 43.78
CA VAL A 209 7.51 -12.21 43.02
C VAL A 209 6.64 -11.39 42.06
N GLY A 210 6.18 -10.23 42.51
CA GLY A 210 5.47 -9.26 41.67
C GLY A 210 6.28 -8.83 40.43
N PHE A 211 7.55 -8.43 40.64
CA PHE A 211 8.46 -8.10 39.54
C PHE A 211 8.80 -9.31 38.65
N TYR A 212 8.95 -10.50 39.21
CA TYR A 212 9.21 -11.73 38.44
C TYR A 212 8.06 -12.04 37.46
N HIS A 213 6.80 -11.90 37.89
CA HIS A 213 5.67 -12.03 36.99
C HIS A 213 5.57 -10.88 35.97
N PHE A 214 5.98 -9.66 36.29
CA PHE A 214 6.12 -8.60 35.29
C PHE A 214 7.16 -8.94 34.21
N LEU A 215 8.30 -9.54 34.55
CA LEU A 215 9.29 -9.98 33.56
C LEU A 215 8.71 -11.05 32.61
N PHE A 216 7.88 -11.97 33.12
CA PHE A 216 7.14 -12.90 32.26
C PHE A 216 6.09 -12.19 31.40
N TYR A 217 5.35 -11.23 31.94
CA TYR A 217 4.38 -10.44 31.16
C TYR A 217 5.05 -9.65 30.03
N PHE A 218 6.18 -8.99 30.27
CA PHE A 218 6.92 -8.29 29.21
C PHE A 218 7.45 -9.23 28.12
N LYS A 219 7.88 -10.46 28.48
CA LYS A 219 8.27 -11.48 27.50
C LYS A 219 7.09 -12.18 26.82
N ARG A 220 5.90 -12.18 27.42
CA ARG A 220 4.67 -12.85 26.95
C ARG A 220 3.41 -12.03 27.29
N PRO A 221 3.16 -10.89 26.62
CA PRO A 221 2.04 -10.00 26.97
C PRO A 221 0.65 -10.60 26.71
N GLN A 222 0.58 -11.75 26.04
CA GLN A 222 -0.65 -12.54 25.89
C GLN A 222 -1.02 -13.28 27.20
N GLU A 223 -0.05 -13.64 28.04
CA GLU A 223 -0.27 -14.27 29.35
C GLU A 223 -0.65 -13.22 30.42
N LYS A 224 -1.79 -12.53 30.21
CA LYS A 224 -2.22 -11.36 31.01
C LYS A 224 -2.43 -11.66 32.50
N TYR A 225 -2.59 -12.92 32.89
CA TYR A 225 -2.61 -13.32 34.30
C TYR A 225 -1.29 -12.94 35.02
N ASN A 226 -0.15 -12.90 34.33
CA ASN A 226 1.12 -12.47 34.91
C ASN A 226 1.11 -10.97 35.30
N LEU A 227 0.49 -10.11 34.48
CA LEU A 227 0.31 -8.70 34.83
C LEU A 227 -0.57 -8.54 36.08
N PHE A 228 -1.71 -9.25 36.11
CA PHE A 228 -2.66 -9.12 37.22
C PHE A 228 -2.12 -9.72 38.52
N PHE A 229 -1.44 -10.87 38.46
CA PHE A 229 -0.78 -11.45 39.64
C PHE A 229 0.41 -10.60 40.12
N GLY A 230 1.17 -10.00 39.20
CA GLY A 230 2.22 -9.05 39.52
C GLY A 230 1.69 -7.82 40.25
N LEU A 231 0.65 -7.18 39.71
CA LEU A 231 -0.01 -6.03 40.35
C LEU A 231 -0.63 -6.39 41.71
N PHE A 232 -1.30 -7.55 41.81
CA PHE A 232 -1.82 -8.06 43.07
C PHE A 232 -0.74 -8.21 44.15
N SER A 233 0.39 -8.84 43.81
CA SER A 233 1.50 -9.08 44.74
C SER A 233 2.17 -7.78 45.20
N ILE A 234 2.40 -6.84 44.28
CA ILE A 234 3.02 -5.53 44.57
C ILE A 234 2.07 -4.66 45.41
N LEU A 235 0.77 -4.63 45.09
CA LEU A 235 -0.20 -3.84 45.85
C LEU A 235 -0.46 -4.43 47.24
N LEU A 236 -0.45 -5.76 47.38
CA LEU A 236 -0.50 -6.42 48.70
C LEU A 236 0.75 -6.10 49.53
N SER A 237 1.94 -6.14 48.93
CA SER A 237 3.18 -5.67 49.56
C SER A 237 3.10 -4.20 50.00
N ALA A 238 2.60 -3.31 49.14
CA ALA A 238 2.49 -1.89 49.43
C ALA A 238 1.43 -1.57 50.51
N TYR A 239 0.31 -2.30 50.52
CA TYR A 239 -0.69 -2.21 51.59
C TYR A 239 -0.12 -2.63 52.94
N ILE A 240 0.61 -3.75 52.99
CA ILE A 240 1.29 -4.22 54.20
C ILE A 240 2.30 -3.16 54.69
N TYR A 241 3.02 -2.46 53.79
CA TYR A 241 3.89 -1.35 54.16
C TYR A 241 3.11 -0.17 54.77
N LEU A 242 2.03 0.31 54.12
CA LEU A 242 1.25 1.45 54.62
C LEU A 242 0.53 1.19 55.96
N ARG A 243 0.33 -0.09 56.31
CA ARG A 243 -0.17 -0.52 57.62
C ARG A 243 0.92 -0.55 58.71
N SER A 244 2.17 -0.78 58.35
CA SER A 244 3.31 -0.92 59.29
C SER A 244 3.75 0.42 59.91
N ASN A 245 4.39 0.38 61.07
CA ASN A 245 4.93 1.54 61.78
C ASN A 245 6.02 2.28 60.97
N SER A 246 6.77 1.58 60.11
CA SER A 246 7.77 2.20 59.22
C SER A 246 7.19 3.23 58.24
N VAL A 247 5.87 3.24 58.01
CA VAL A 247 5.21 4.28 57.20
C VAL A 247 5.41 5.69 57.77
N TYR A 248 5.57 5.82 59.10
CA TYR A 248 5.73 7.12 59.76
C TYR A 248 7.10 7.77 59.49
N GLU A 249 8.10 7.00 59.06
CA GLU A 249 9.40 7.53 58.61
C GLU A 249 9.25 8.43 57.38
N LEU A 250 8.23 8.18 56.53
CA LEU A 250 7.92 9.00 55.36
C LEU A 250 7.29 10.37 55.71
N ASN A 251 6.92 10.60 56.98
CA ASN A 251 6.35 11.87 57.47
C ASN A 251 5.14 12.38 56.66
N LEU A 252 4.36 11.47 56.07
CA LEU A 252 3.14 11.78 55.32
C LEU A 252 2.08 12.42 56.23
N ASP A 253 1.23 13.27 55.68
CA ASP A 253 -0.01 13.66 56.38
C ASP A 253 -0.88 12.39 56.61
N PRO A 254 -1.42 12.17 57.81
CA PRO A 254 -2.21 10.98 58.13
C PRO A 254 -3.47 10.78 57.28
N PHE A 255 -4.09 11.86 56.79
CA PHE A 255 -5.25 11.76 55.90
C PHE A 255 -4.81 11.37 54.49
N LEU A 256 -3.68 11.88 53.99
CA LEU A 256 -3.04 11.39 52.76
C LEU A 256 -2.63 9.92 52.87
N GLN A 257 -2.02 9.49 53.99
CA GLN A 257 -1.69 8.08 54.22
C GLN A 257 -2.93 7.19 54.17
N MET A 258 -4.02 7.57 54.85
CA MET A 258 -5.29 6.84 54.82
C MET A 258 -5.88 6.76 53.40
N LYS A 259 -5.79 7.84 52.62
CA LYS A 259 -6.20 7.84 51.21
C LYS A 259 -5.40 6.85 50.38
N LEU A 260 -4.07 6.81 50.54
CA LEU A 260 -3.21 5.84 49.86
C LEU A 260 -3.50 4.39 50.31
N GLU A 261 -3.72 4.15 51.61
CA GLU A 261 -4.10 2.83 52.15
C GLU A 261 -5.37 2.31 51.45
N TYR A 262 -6.41 3.14 51.34
CA TYR A 262 -7.68 2.76 50.74
C TYR A 262 -7.58 2.60 49.21
N MET A 263 -6.89 3.52 48.52
CA MET A 263 -6.67 3.43 47.07
C MET A 263 -5.91 2.15 46.66
N ILE A 264 -4.97 1.68 47.48
CA ILE A 264 -4.27 0.42 47.24
C ILE A 264 -5.17 -0.77 47.58
N VAL A 265 -5.75 -0.81 48.79
CA VAL A 265 -6.50 -2.00 49.26
C VAL A 265 -7.73 -2.29 48.39
N PHE A 266 -8.41 -1.27 47.87
CA PHE A 266 -9.58 -1.44 47.00
C PHE A 266 -9.26 -2.25 45.74
N ASN A 267 -8.03 -2.17 45.24
CA ASN A 267 -7.61 -2.82 44.00
C ASN A 267 -6.98 -4.21 44.20
N ILE A 268 -6.64 -4.62 45.42
CA ILE A 268 -6.10 -5.96 45.71
C ILE A 268 -7.07 -7.09 45.28
N PRO A 269 -8.36 -7.10 45.71
CA PRO A 269 -9.30 -8.15 45.28
C PRO A 269 -9.60 -8.08 43.79
N THR A 270 -9.60 -6.88 43.22
CA THR A 270 -9.74 -6.64 41.78
C THR A 270 -8.66 -7.37 41.00
N PHE A 271 -7.39 -7.11 41.27
CA PHE A 271 -6.29 -7.77 40.54
C PHE A 271 -6.26 -9.29 40.78
N PHE A 272 -6.71 -9.76 41.94
CA PHE A 272 -6.89 -11.19 42.19
C PHE A 272 -8.03 -11.81 41.33
N LEU A 273 -9.19 -11.17 41.18
CA LEU A 273 -10.23 -11.65 40.24
C LEU A 273 -9.76 -11.63 38.79
N LEU A 274 -9.10 -10.53 38.37
CA LEU A 274 -8.57 -10.39 37.01
C LEU A 274 -7.53 -11.48 36.73
N PHE A 275 -6.69 -11.83 37.71
CA PHE A 275 -5.81 -12.99 37.67
C PHE A 275 -6.59 -14.30 37.51
N LEU A 276 -7.54 -14.60 38.40
CA LEU A 276 -8.30 -15.87 38.40
C LEU A 276 -9.05 -16.11 37.08
N ASP A 277 -9.77 -15.10 36.57
CA ASP A 277 -10.45 -15.16 35.27
C ASP A 277 -9.46 -15.32 34.12
N SER A 278 -8.35 -14.57 34.12
CA SER A 278 -7.34 -14.64 33.07
C SER A 278 -6.54 -15.95 33.10
N PHE A 279 -6.47 -16.63 34.24
CA PHE A 279 -5.74 -17.89 34.43
C PHE A 279 -6.62 -19.11 34.12
N PHE A 280 -7.86 -19.14 34.59
CA PHE A 280 -8.75 -20.31 34.44
C PHE A 280 -9.75 -20.23 33.28
N GLU A 281 -10.07 -19.04 32.78
CA GLU A 281 -11.06 -18.84 31.71
C GLU A 281 -10.45 -18.16 30.45
N SER A 282 -9.19 -17.74 30.53
CA SER A 282 -8.46 -16.97 29.51
C SER A 282 -9.15 -15.67 29.07
N LYS A 283 -10.14 -15.17 29.84
CA LYS A 283 -10.91 -13.96 29.53
C LYS A 283 -11.55 -13.36 30.78
N ILE A 284 -11.49 -12.04 30.88
CA ILE A 284 -12.05 -11.29 32.01
C ILE A 284 -13.58 -11.20 31.87
N ARG A 285 -14.31 -11.79 32.80
CA ARG A 285 -15.78 -11.79 32.80
C ARG A 285 -16.34 -10.43 33.19
N SER A 286 -17.61 -10.21 32.86
CA SER A 286 -18.30 -8.96 33.17
C SER A 286 -18.40 -8.68 34.68
N VAL A 287 -18.43 -9.72 35.53
CA VAL A 287 -18.43 -9.56 37.00
C VAL A 287 -17.07 -9.04 37.50
N SER A 288 -15.96 -9.63 37.06
CA SER A 288 -14.60 -9.17 37.41
C SER A 288 -14.30 -7.78 36.85
N ARG A 289 -14.78 -7.46 35.64
CA ARG A 289 -14.74 -6.10 35.09
C ARG A 289 -15.62 -5.13 35.86
N PHE A 290 -16.84 -5.52 36.26
CA PHE A 290 -17.69 -4.70 37.10
C PHE A 290 -17.03 -4.41 38.45
N TYR A 291 -16.45 -5.43 39.10
CA TYR A 291 -15.71 -5.26 40.34
C TYR A 291 -14.46 -4.37 40.15
N GLN A 292 -13.77 -4.49 39.01
CA GLN A 292 -12.68 -3.57 38.63
C GLN A 292 -13.18 -2.13 38.49
N TYR A 293 -14.25 -1.86 37.74
CA TYR A 293 -14.79 -0.52 37.57
C TYR A 293 -15.34 0.05 38.89
N PHE A 294 -15.95 -0.78 39.73
CA PHE A 294 -16.38 -0.44 41.09
C PHE A 294 -15.19 -0.04 41.97
N ALA A 295 -14.16 -0.88 42.07
CA ALA A 295 -12.95 -0.59 42.83
C ALA A 295 -12.22 0.66 42.31
N MET A 296 -12.08 0.83 41.00
CA MET A 296 -11.49 2.03 40.40
C MET A 296 -12.36 3.27 40.63
N ALA A 297 -13.68 3.16 40.60
CA ALA A 297 -14.59 4.27 40.94
C ALA A 297 -14.40 4.70 42.40
N LEU A 298 -14.45 3.77 43.36
CA LEU A 298 -14.14 4.04 44.77
C LEU A 298 -12.75 4.69 44.91
N THR A 299 -11.73 4.11 44.26
CA THR A 299 -10.34 4.63 44.24
C THR A 299 -10.26 6.06 43.70
N SER A 300 -11.01 6.39 42.64
CA SER A 300 -11.01 7.72 42.02
C SER A 300 -11.74 8.78 42.85
N LEU A 301 -12.68 8.37 43.71
CA LEU A 301 -13.38 9.26 44.64
C LEU A 301 -12.51 9.62 45.85
N ILE A 302 -11.63 8.71 46.30
CA ILE A 302 -10.83 8.89 47.53
C ILE A 302 -9.97 10.19 47.52
N PRO A 303 -9.21 10.55 46.46
CA PRO A 303 -8.45 11.81 46.42
C PRO A 303 -9.27 13.06 46.76
N PHE A 304 -10.50 13.16 46.23
CA PHE A 304 -11.37 14.33 46.39
C PHE A 304 -12.33 14.24 47.58
N SER A 305 -12.44 13.06 48.21
CA SER A 305 -13.36 12.81 49.33
C SER A 305 -12.89 13.44 50.64
N SER A 306 -13.85 13.80 51.50
CA SER A 306 -13.63 14.10 52.92
C SER A 306 -13.43 12.82 53.74
N ARG A 307 -12.99 12.94 55.00
CA ARG A 307 -12.70 11.79 55.87
C ARG A 307 -13.91 10.87 56.06
N ILE A 308 -15.08 11.43 56.32
CA ILE A 308 -16.35 10.69 56.49
C ILE A 308 -16.69 9.90 55.22
N VAL A 309 -16.59 10.53 54.04
CA VAL A 309 -16.85 9.86 52.76
C VAL A 309 -15.85 8.73 52.51
N CYS A 310 -14.56 8.92 52.83
CA CYS A 310 -13.56 7.85 52.69
C CYS A 310 -13.90 6.60 53.52
N VAL A 311 -14.41 6.78 54.75
CA VAL A 311 -14.82 5.66 55.63
C VAL A 311 -16.08 4.96 55.11
N ILE A 312 -17.05 5.70 54.57
CA ILE A 312 -18.24 5.12 53.93
C ILE A 312 -17.84 4.30 52.69
N LEU A 313 -16.92 4.80 51.86
CA LEU A 313 -16.39 4.08 50.70
C LEU A 313 -15.63 2.80 51.12
N LEU A 314 -14.88 2.83 52.24
CA LEU A 314 -14.26 1.64 52.83
C LEU A 314 -15.30 0.60 53.25
N GLN A 315 -16.36 0.99 53.96
CA GLN A 315 -17.41 0.06 54.40
C GLN A 315 -18.15 -0.58 53.21
N ILE A 316 -18.49 0.22 52.19
CA ILE A 316 -19.06 -0.28 50.92
C ILE A 316 -18.13 -1.31 50.26
N TRP A 317 -16.82 -1.06 50.27
CA TRP A 317 -15.83 -2.03 49.79
C TRP A 317 -15.76 -3.28 50.69
N GLN A 318 -15.71 -3.16 52.01
CA GLN A 318 -15.64 -4.30 52.95
C GLN A 318 -16.82 -5.27 52.75
N PHE A 319 -18.05 -4.77 52.63
CA PHE A 319 -19.21 -5.63 52.32
C PHE A 319 -19.12 -6.28 50.93
N SER A 320 -18.50 -5.61 49.93
CA SER A 320 -18.26 -6.21 48.62
C SER A 320 -17.30 -7.41 48.65
N ILE A 321 -16.43 -7.52 49.67
CA ILE A 321 -15.47 -8.62 49.79
C ILE A 321 -16.17 -9.97 49.97
N PHE A 322 -17.29 -10.04 50.70
CA PHE A 322 -18.04 -11.29 50.84
C PHE A 322 -18.59 -11.79 49.50
N VAL A 323 -19.01 -10.86 48.61
CA VAL A 323 -19.44 -11.18 47.24
C VAL A 323 -18.26 -11.63 46.38
N PHE A 324 -17.10 -10.97 46.50
CA PHE A 324 -15.84 -11.37 45.87
C PHE A 324 -15.36 -12.76 46.32
N VAL A 325 -15.46 -13.10 47.61
CA VAL A 325 -15.11 -14.41 48.16
C VAL A 325 -16.00 -15.49 47.56
N PHE A 326 -17.33 -15.30 47.58
CA PHE A 326 -18.27 -16.23 46.95
C PHE A 326 -18.00 -16.39 45.44
N TYR A 327 -17.69 -15.30 44.73
CA TYR A 327 -17.44 -15.34 43.30
C TYR A 327 -16.10 -16.03 42.96
N SER A 328 -15.05 -15.78 43.72
CA SER A 328 -13.74 -16.41 43.53
C SER A 328 -13.77 -17.92 43.85
N LEU A 329 -14.50 -18.33 44.90
CA LEU A 329 -14.82 -19.74 45.18
C LEU A 329 -15.61 -20.37 44.03
N PHE A 330 -16.59 -19.66 43.44
CA PHE A 330 -17.34 -20.14 42.28
C PHE A 330 -16.47 -20.31 41.02
N ILE A 331 -15.54 -19.38 40.72
CA ILE A 331 -14.55 -19.56 39.64
C ILE A 331 -13.73 -20.82 39.90
N MET A 332 -13.15 -20.95 41.10
CA MET A 332 -12.27 -22.06 41.48
C MET A 332 -13.01 -23.42 41.39
N PHE A 333 -14.23 -23.51 41.93
CA PHE A 333 -15.05 -24.73 41.85
C PHE A 333 -15.43 -25.09 40.41
N ARG A 334 -15.75 -24.09 39.56
CA ARG A 334 -16.00 -24.33 38.12
C ARG A 334 -14.74 -24.81 37.39
N ALA A 335 -13.57 -24.27 37.74
CA ALA A 335 -12.28 -24.68 37.18
C ALA A 335 -11.89 -26.10 37.62
N LEU A 336 -12.31 -26.54 38.80
CA LEU A 336 -12.14 -27.89 39.32
C LEU A 336 -13.06 -28.90 38.59
N ILE A 337 -14.35 -28.58 38.43
CA ILE A 337 -15.33 -29.41 37.69
C ILE A 337 -14.87 -29.69 36.24
N ARG A 338 -14.22 -28.71 35.60
CA ARG A 338 -13.67 -28.84 34.24
C ARG A 338 -12.47 -29.78 34.13
N LYS A 339 -12.04 -30.43 35.22
CA LYS A 339 -10.89 -31.36 35.28
C LYS A 339 -9.57 -30.78 34.75
N ASN A 340 -9.40 -29.46 34.79
CA ASN A 340 -8.08 -28.88 34.54
C ASN A 340 -7.14 -29.30 35.70
N GLN A 341 -6.09 -30.03 35.34
CA GLN A 341 -5.11 -30.60 36.29
C GLN A 341 -4.43 -29.52 37.13
N ASP A 342 -4.30 -28.30 36.60
CA ASP A 342 -3.70 -27.16 37.29
C ASP A 342 -4.61 -26.62 38.40
N SER A 343 -5.93 -26.60 38.19
CA SER A 343 -6.93 -26.17 39.19
C SER A 343 -6.90 -27.03 40.45
N VAL A 344 -6.74 -28.36 40.29
CA VAL A 344 -6.68 -29.31 41.40
C VAL A 344 -5.48 -29.01 42.32
N ARG A 345 -4.35 -28.60 41.73
CA ARG A 345 -3.11 -28.31 42.44
C ARG A 345 -3.16 -26.97 43.18
N LEU A 346 -3.80 -25.96 42.60
CA LEU A 346 -3.91 -24.63 43.20
C LEU A 346 -4.94 -24.55 44.34
N PHE A 347 -5.93 -25.46 44.36
CA PHE A 347 -7.08 -25.41 45.27
C PHE A 347 -6.71 -25.28 46.76
N ALA A 348 -5.72 -26.03 47.23
CA ALA A 348 -5.36 -26.07 48.64
C ALA A 348 -4.83 -24.71 49.15
N GLY A 349 -3.85 -24.11 48.46
CA GLY A 349 -3.32 -22.79 48.80
C GLY A 349 -4.36 -21.68 48.65
N PHE A 350 -5.30 -21.82 47.71
CA PHE A 350 -6.39 -20.86 47.52
C PHE A 350 -7.36 -20.81 48.70
N ILE A 351 -7.78 -21.96 49.23
CA ILE A 351 -8.66 -22.02 50.40
C ILE A 351 -7.99 -21.41 51.63
N ILE A 352 -6.70 -21.69 51.83
CA ILE A 352 -5.92 -21.11 52.95
C ILE A 352 -5.87 -19.58 52.85
N LEU A 353 -5.54 -19.02 51.67
CA LEU A 353 -5.54 -17.58 51.42
C LEU A 353 -6.91 -16.93 51.69
N ILE A 354 -8.00 -17.52 51.19
CA ILE A 354 -9.37 -17.00 51.39
C ILE A 354 -9.78 -17.03 52.87
N VAL A 355 -9.47 -18.11 53.60
CA VAL A 355 -9.79 -18.21 55.04
C VAL A 355 -9.02 -17.17 55.85
N SER A 356 -7.72 -16.98 55.59
CA SER A 356 -6.94 -15.92 56.24
C SER A 356 -7.48 -14.51 55.92
N ALA A 357 -7.85 -14.24 54.67
CA ALA A 357 -8.41 -12.95 54.26
C ALA A 357 -9.75 -12.63 54.94
N VAL A 358 -10.64 -13.61 55.08
CA VAL A 358 -11.95 -13.44 55.72
C VAL A 358 -11.81 -13.24 57.24
N ALA A 359 -10.88 -13.93 57.90
CA ALA A 359 -10.62 -13.76 59.32
C ALA A 359 -10.17 -12.32 59.65
N ASP A 360 -9.15 -11.81 58.95
CA ASP A 360 -8.65 -10.43 59.11
C ASP A 360 -9.74 -9.39 58.81
N LEU A 361 -10.57 -9.63 57.77
CA LEU A 361 -11.67 -8.74 57.40
C LEU A 361 -12.71 -8.63 58.53
N ILE A 362 -13.21 -9.76 59.05
CA ILE A 362 -14.25 -9.76 60.09
C ILE A 362 -13.74 -9.08 61.37
N GLY A 363 -12.47 -9.28 61.72
CA GLY A 363 -11.81 -8.56 62.81
C GLY A 363 -11.69 -7.06 62.55
N SER A 364 -11.30 -6.66 61.32
CA SER A 364 -11.24 -5.24 60.93
C SER A 364 -12.59 -4.51 60.94
N MET A 365 -13.70 -5.25 60.84
CA MET A 365 -15.06 -4.72 60.91
C MET A 365 -15.66 -4.78 62.33
N GLN A 366 -14.94 -5.35 63.31
CA GLN A 366 -15.40 -5.55 64.70
C GLN A 366 -16.76 -6.28 64.83
N LEU A 367 -17.11 -7.10 63.82
CA LEU A 367 -18.40 -7.82 63.76
C LEU A 367 -18.57 -8.88 64.86
N ILE A 368 -17.46 -9.32 65.46
CA ILE A 368 -17.41 -10.28 66.56
C ILE A 368 -16.52 -9.67 67.65
N PRO A 369 -17.05 -9.33 68.86
CA PRO A 369 -16.29 -8.62 69.91
C PRO A 369 -15.05 -9.32 70.47
N MET A 370 -14.77 -10.56 70.04
CA MET A 370 -13.65 -11.41 70.48
C MET A 370 -12.63 -11.67 69.34
N LEU A 371 -12.79 -11.03 68.17
CA LEU A 371 -11.92 -11.23 67.01
C LEU A 371 -11.25 -9.92 66.62
N GLU A 372 -9.95 -9.80 66.88
CA GLU A 372 -9.11 -8.68 66.40
C GLU A 372 -8.53 -8.98 65.00
N ASN A 373 -7.92 -7.98 64.36
CA ASN A 373 -7.25 -8.15 63.07
C ASN A 373 -5.81 -8.65 63.27
N TYR A 374 -5.62 -9.97 63.25
CA TYR A 374 -4.31 -10.60 63.49
C TYR A 374 -3.32 -10.55 62.30
N GLY A 375 -3.75 -10.06 61.13
CA GLY A 375 -2.90 -9.94 59.95
C GLY A 375 -2.44 -11.30 59.37
N LEU A 376 -3.31 -12.30 59.39
CA LEU A 376 -3.08 -13.66 58.87
C LEU A 376 -2.92 -13.70 57.34
N LEU A 377 -3.51 -12.75 56.61
CA LEU A 377 -3.51 -12.64 55.15
C LEU A 377 -2.11 -12.82 54.53
N LYS A 378 -1.08 -12.26 55.18
CA LYS A 378 0.30 -12.38 54.71
C LYS A 378 0.77 -13.84 54.66
N TYR A 379 0.49 -14.66 55.68
CA TYR A 379 0.87 -16.07 55.69
C TYR A 379 0.00 -16.93 54.75
N GLY A 380 -1.27 -16.55 54.58
CA GLY A 380 -2.17 -17.17 53.60
C GLY A 380 -1.66 -17.01 52.16
N PHE A 381 -1.15 -15.83 51.80
CA PHE A 381 -0.64 -15.56 50.46
C PHE A 381 0.64 -16.35 50.13
N PHE A 382 1.60 -16.44 51.05
CA PHE A 382 2.80 -17.29 50.87
C PHE A 382 2.46 -18.73 50.47
N THR A 383 1.42 -19.30 51.11
CA THR A 383 0.97 -20.67 50.82
C THR A 383 0.34 -20.80 49.42
N PHE A 384 -0.31 -19.74 48.92
CA PHE A 384 -0.86 -19.70 47.56
C PHE A 384 0.25 -19.60 46.50
N GLU A 385 1.25 -18.77 46.76
CA GLU A 385 2.38 -18.50 45.86
C GLU A 385 3.14 -19.78 45.46
N LEU A 386 3.47 -20.63 46.44
CA LEU A 386 4.14 -21.92 46.22
C LEU A 386 3.36 -22.84 45.26
N GLY A 387 2.03 -22.78 45.28
CA GLY A 387 1.16 -23.52 44.36
C GLY A 387 1.27 -23.04 42.91
N ILE A 388 1.40 -21.74 42.68
CA ILE A 388 1.59 -21.14 41.35
C ILE A 388 2.92 -21.56 40.74
N VAL A 389 4.01 -21.50 41.52
CA VAL A 389 5.37 -21.87 41.07
C VAL A 389 5.41 -23.31 40.56
N PHE A 390 4.79 -24.25 41.29
CA PHE A 390 4.76 -25.66 40.89
C PHE A 390 3.98 -25.89 39.58
N ILE A 391 2.87 -25.18 39.37
CA ILE A 391 2.06 -25.30 38.15
C ILE A 391 2.82 -24.79 36.92
N LEU A 392 3.46 -23.64 37.01
CA LEU A 392 4.22 -23.04 35.89
C LEU A 392 5.34 -23.97 35.39
N ALA A 393 6.07 -24.62 36.30
CA ALA A 393 7.11 -25.59 35.96
C ALA A 393 6.54 -26.79 35.16
N ASN A 394 5.38 -27.32 35.57
CA ASN A 394 4.71 -28.43 34.87
C ASN A 394 4.20 -28.01 33.48
N ARG A 395 3.65 -26.79 33.35
CA ARG A 395 3.13 -26.28 32.07
C ARG A 395 4.24 -26.06 31.05
N PHE A 396 5.42 -25.60 31.48
CA PHE A 396 6.59 -25.43 30.61
C PHE A 396 7.01 -26.75 29.94
N LEU A 397 7.10 -27.84 30.72
CA LEU A 397 7.50 -29.16 30.20
C LEU A 397 6.54 -29.70 29.13
N ARG A 398 5.23 -29.47 29.26
CA ARG A 398 4.25 -29.93 28.25
C ARG A 398 4.42 -29.20 26.92
N VAL A 399 4.51 -27.87 26.96
CA VAL A 399 4.63 -27.03 25.75
C VAL A 399 5.92 -27.32 24.99
N HIS A 400 7.00 -27.70 25.68
CA HIS A 400 8.25 -28.09 25.02
C HIS A 400 8.08 -29.32 24.12
N ASN A 401 7.37 -30.35 24.59
CA ASN A 401 7.11 -31.57 23.83
C ASN A 401 6.17 -31.32 22.65
N GLU A 402 5.12 -30.51 22.84
CA GLU A 402 4.18 -30.12 21.76
C GLU A 402 4.91 -29.40 20.59
N VAL A 403 5.93 -28.58 20.89
CA VAL A 403 6.77 -27.91 19.88
C VAL A 403 7.66 -28.89 19.12
N GLU A 404 8.19 -29.94 19.78
CA GLU A 404 8.99 -30.97 19.10
C GLU A 404 8.15 -31.77 18.10
N GLU A 405 6.90 -32.07 18.43
CA GLU A 405 5.96 -32.76 17.55
C GLU A 405 5.54 -31.90 16.34
N LEU A 406 5.22 -30.61 16.55
CA LEU A 406 4.86 -29.69 15.45
C LEU A 406 6.00 -29.52 14.42
N ASN A 407 7.26 -29.51 14.84
CA ASN A 407 8.39 -29.38 13.91
C ASN A 407 8.47 -30.55 12.92
N ARG A 408 8.12 -31.78 13.36
CA ARG A 408 8.13 -32.97 12.50
C ARG A 408 7.03 -32.94 11.42
N ASP A 409 5.87 -32.37 11.76
CA ASP A 409 4.77 -32.11 10.81
C ASP A 409 5.11 -30.98 9.82
N LEU A 410 5.86 -29.97 10.27
CA LEU A 410 6.33 -28.88 9.40
C LEU A 410 7.28 -29.39 8.31
N ASP A 411 8.26 -30.25 8.65
CA ASP A 411 9.20 -30.83 7.69
C ASP A 411 8.50 -31.63 6.57
N GLN A 412 7.43 -32.36 6.91
CA GLN A 412 6.61 -33.05 5.91
C GLN A 412 5.93 -32.05 4.97
N LYS A 413 5.30 -30.99 5.52
CA LYS A 413 4.63 -29.96 4.71
C LYS A 413 5.60 -29.18 3.81
N VAL A 414 6.82 -28.93 4.27
CA VAL A 414 7.88 -28.34 3.43
C VAL A 414 8.17 -29.26 2.24
N LYS A 415 8.40 -30.56 2.49
CA LYS A 415 8.68 -31.55 1.43
C LYS A 415 7.57 -31.65 0.39
N GLU A 416 6.31 -31.65 0.82
CA GLU A 416 5.14 -31.64 -0.07
C GLU A 416 5.06 -30.37 -0.94
N ARG A 417 5.33 -29.18 -0.36
CA ARG A 417 5.34 -27.91 -1.09
C ARG A 417 6.52 -27.78 -2.04
N THR A 418 7.71 -28.28 -1.68
CA THR A 418 8.86 -28.33 -2.59
C THR A 418 8.58 -29.21 -3.80
N GLY A 419 7.89 -30.35 -3.61
CA GLY A 419 7.40 -31.20 -4.71
C GLY A 419 6.49 -30.44 -5.67
N GLN A 420 5.40 -29.86 -5.15
CA GLN A 420 4.44 -29.08 -5.96
C GLN A 420 5.11 -27.93 -6.74
N LEU A 421 6.10 -27.26 -6.14
CA LEU A 421 6.86 -26.20 -6.80
C LEU A 421 7.72 -26.76 -7.95
N GLN A 422 8.39 -27.88 -7.74
CA GLN A 422 9.20 -28.55 -8.75
C GLN A 422 8.36 -29.05 -9.93
N ASP A 423 7.17 -29.60 -9.66
CA ASP A 423 6.21 -30.02 -10.70
C ASP A 423 5.75 -28.80 -11.53
N THR A 424 5.40 -27.70 -10.86
CA THR A 424 4.96 -26.44 -11.50
C THR A 424 6.07 -25.84 -12.37
N LEU A 425 7.32 -25.80 -11.87
CA LEU A 425 8.48 -25.32 -12.64
C LEU A 425 8.74 -26.20 -13.87
N SER A 426 8.59 -27.53 -13.74
CA SER A 426 8.75 -28.47 -14.84
C SER A 426 7.70 -28.25 -15.94
N GLN A 427 6.43 -28.03 -15.55
CA GLN A 427 5.35 -27.70 -16.50
C GLN A 427 5.59 -26.36 -17.23
N ILE A 428 6.04 -25.32 -16.51
CA ILE A 428 6.37 -24.02 -17.13
C ILE A 428 7.54 -24.16 -18.11
N GLN A 429 8.55 -24.97 -17.77
CA GLN A 429 9.69 -25.23 -18.63
C GLN A 429 9.28 -26.03 -19.88
N GLU A 430 8.40 -27.03 -19.76
CA GLU A 430 7.85 -27.78 -20.89
C GLU A 430 7.03 -26.89 -21.82
N LEU A 431 6.09 -26.10 -21.29
CA LEU A 431 5.28 -25.16 -22.07
C LEU A 431 6.13 -24.11 -22.78
N LYS A 432 7.21 -23.63 -22.16
CA LYS A 432 8.17 -22.74 -22.82
C LYS A 432 8.88 -23.44 -23.98
N VAL A 433 9.33 -24.68 -23.81
CA VAL A 433 10.00 -25.46 -24.88
C VAL A 433 9.06 -25.74 -26.04
N GLN A 434 7.76 -25.93 -25.79
CA GLN A 434 6.74 -26.02 -26.84
C GLN A 434 6.61 -24.67 -27.58
N GLN A 435 6.41 -23.56 -26.85
CA GLN A 435 6.28 -22.22 -27.43
C GLN A 435 7.50 -21.76 -28.25
N ASP A 436 8.72 -21.93 -27.74
CA ASP A 436 9.94 -21.61 -28.49
C ASP A 436 10.12 -22.54 -29.72
N GLY A 437 9.49 -23.72 -29.72
CA GLY A 437 9.37 -24.60 -30.88
C GLY A 437 8.37 -24.11 -31.93
N ASP A 438 7.21 -23.59 -31.53
CA ASP A 438 6.23 -22.99 -32.44
C ASP A 438 6.78 -21.70 -33.08
N TYR A 439 7.51 -20.89 -32.30
CA TYR A 439 8.26 -19.75 -32.81
C TYR A 439 9.34 -20.18 -33.81
N PHE A 440 10.08 -21.26 -33.53
CA PHE A 440 11.06 -21.82 -34.45
C PHE A 440 10.42 -22.23 -35.78
N LEU A 441 9.33 -23.01 -35.74
CA LEU A 441 8.58 -23.42 -36.93
C LEU A 441 8.06 -22.21 -37.73
N THR A 442 7.54 -21.19 -37.05
CA THR A 442 7.05 -19.96 -37.72
C THR A 442 8.19 -19.19 -38.39
N SER A 443 9.35 -19.05 -37.72
CA SER A 443 10.53 -18.40 -38.31
C SER A 443 11.03 -19.11 -39.58
N LEU A 444 10.99 -20.44 -39.62
CA LEU A 444 11.35 -21.23 -40.81
C LEU A 444 10.39 -21.04 -41.99
N LEU A 445 9.16 -20.54 -41.76
CA LEU A 445 8.20 -20.17 -42.82
C LEU A 445 8.37 -18.72 -43.28
N LEU A 446 8.86 -17.82 -42.40
CA LEU A 446 9.12 -16.42 -42.74
C LEU A 446 10.46 -16.19 -43.45
N ASP A 447 11.54 -16.83 -43.01
CA ASP A 447 12.88 -16.67 -43.62
C ASP A 447 12.88 -16.83 -45.15
N PRO A 448 12.19 -17.81 -45.77
CA PRO A 448 12.19 -18.00 -47.22
C PRO A 448 11.32 -16.99 -47.98
N LEU A 449 10.52 -16.19 -47.29
CA LEU A 449 9.71 -15.09 -47.86
C LEU A 449 10.49 -13.78 -47.85
N ASN A 450 11.32 -13.55 -46.83
CA ASN A 450 12.08 -12.32 -46.56
C ASN A 450 13.23 -12.07 -47.56
N ARG A 451 12.88 -11.81 -48.83
CA ARG A 451 13.84 -11.57 -49.93
C ARG A 451 14.22 -10.09 -50.03
N HIS A 452 15.23 -9.72 -49.26
CA HIS A 452 15.72 -8.36 -49.06
C HIS A 452 16.94 -7.96 -49.93
N HIS A 453 17.29 -8.75 -50.96
CA HIS A 453 18.34 -8.36 -51.90
C HIS A 453 18.01 -8.74 -53.35
N VAL A 454 18.11 -7.77 -54.26
CA VAL A 454 18.01 -7.93 -55.71
C VAL A 454 18.99 -6.95 -56.37
N ARG A 455 19.72 -7.39 -57.40
CA ARG A 455 20.69 -6.54 -58.11
C ARG A 455 20.69 -6.85 -59.60
N ASN A 456 20.63 -5.80 -60.42
CA ASN A 456 20.84 -5.87 -61.87
C ASN A 456 21.60 -4.62 -62.34
N ASP A 457 21.78 -4.46 -63.66
CA ASP A 457 22.54 -3.34 -64.25
C ASP A 457 21.90 -1.96 -64.04
N TYR A 458 20.61 -1.90 -63.73
CA TYR A 458 19.83 -0.67 -63.63
C TYR A 458 19.59 -0.24 -62.18
N LEU A 459 19.49 -1.20 -61.25
CA LEU A 459 19.10 -0.95 -59.87
C LEU A 459 19.72 -1.97 -58.90
N ILE A 460 20.16 -1.48 -57.75
CA ILE A 460 20.53 -2.29 -56.58
C ILE A 460 19.45 -2.11 -55.52
N LEU A 461 18.93 -3.21 -54.98
CA LEU A 461 18.00 -3.22 -53.85
C LEU A 461 18.65 -3.97 -52.69
N GLU A 462 18.68 -3.32 -51.55
CA GLU A 462 19.26 -3.78 -50.29
C GLU A 462 18.17 -3.67 -49.22
N GLY A 463 18.20 -4.53 -48.20
CA GLY A 463 17.21 -4.49 -47.14
C GLY A 463 17.76 -5.07 -45.86
N TYR A 464 17.37 -4.43 -44.77
CA TYR A 464 17.69 -4.82 -43.40
C TYR A 464 16.40 -5.15 -42.66
N SER A 465 16.40 -6.23 -41.88
CA SER A 465 15.31 -6.59 -40.98
C SER A 465 15.87 -7.10 -39.66
N ARG A 466 15.21 -6.76 -38.56
CA ARG A 466 15.46 -7.27 -37.21
C ARG A 466 14.14 -7.33 -36.46
N GLN A 467 13.86 -8.43 -35.79
CA GLN A 467 12.65 -8.58 -34.99
C GLN A 467 12.98 -8.50 -33.50
N LYS A 468 12.17 -7.79 -32.73
CA LYS A 468 12.30 -7.56 -31.30
C LYS A 468 12.31 -8.86 -30.49
N LYS A 469 11.45 -9.84 -30.84
CA LYS A 469 11.38 -11.12 -30.13
C LYS A 469 12.48 -12.08 -30.62
N HIS A 470 13.58 -12.08 -29.89
CA HIS A 470 14.66 -13.05 -30.02
C HIS A 470 14.33 -14.29 -29.14
N PHE A 471 14.71 -15.49 -29.59
CA PHE A 471 14.54 -16.74 -28.84
C PHE A 471 15.62 -17.78 -29.21
N GLU A 472 15.78 -18.82 -28.38
CA GLU A 472 16.77 -19.88 -28.55
C GLU A 472 16.10 -21.25 -28.44
N PHE A 473 16.07 -22.00 -29.55
CA PHE A 473 15.50 -23.34 -29.62
C PHE A 473 16.57 -24.38 -29.96
N LYS A 474 16.92 -25.21 -28.97
CA LYS A 474 18.00 -26.21 -29.01
C LYS A 474 19.39 -25.59 -29.24
N GLN A 475 19.77 -25.41 -30.50
CA GLN A 475 21.04 -24.80 -30.93
C GLN A 475 20.83 -23.55 -31.81
N TRP A 476 19.57 -23.24 -32.15
CA TRP A 476 19.21 -22.20 -33.09
C TRP A 476 18.80 -20.93 -32.34
N LYS A 477 19.49 -19.83 -32.65
CA LYS A 477 19.10 -18.49 -32.23
C LYS A 477 18.33 -17.84 -33.38
N LYS A 478 17.12 -17.38 -33.09
CA LYS A 478 16.16 -16.89 -34.09
C LYS A 478 15.40 -15.67 -33.59
N GLU A 479 14.82 -14.97 -34.54
CA GLU A 479 14.03 -13.76 -34.37
C GLU A 479 12.65 -13.99 -35.02
N ILE A 480 11.60 -13.37 -34.49
CA ILE A 480 10.20 -13.49 -34.98
C ILE A 480 9.41 -12.20 -34.68
N GLY A 481 8.65 -11.68 -35.63
CA GLY A 481 7.92 -10.42 -35.50
C GLY A 481 7.13 -10.05 -36.76
N GLY A 482 6.61 -8.82 -36.81
CA GLY A 482 5.68 -8.33 -37.84
C GLY A 482 6.32 -7.84 -39.14
N ASP A 483 7.63 -7.62 -39.16
CA ASP A 483 8.28 -6.91 -40.28
C ASP A 483 8.72 -7.84 -41.41
N ILE A 484 8.34 -7.51 -42.65
CA ILE A 484 8.69 -8.32 -43.83
C ILE A 484 9.06 -7.48 -45.06
N ILE A 485 10.20 -7.83 -45.66
CA ILE A 485 10.72 -7.23 -46.90
C ILE A 485 10.73 -8.28 -48.01
N ILE A 486 10.09 -7.98 -49.14
CA ILE A 486 10.03 -8.87 -50.31
C ILE A 486 10.29 -8.08 -51.59
N ALA A 487 11.36 -8.42 -52.30
CA ALA A 487 11.67 -7.88 -53.62
C ALA A 487 11.88 -8.97 -54.69
N ASP A 488 11.52 -8.68 -55.93
CA ASP A 488 11.69 -9.58 -57.08
C ASP A 488 11.80 -8.82 -58.42
N GLU A 489 12.27 -9.48 -59.47
CA GLU A 489 12.18 -8.98 -60.85
C GLU A 489 10.93 -9.57 -61.52
N MET A 490 10.16 -8.75 -62.25
CA MET A 490 9.02 -9.17 -63.04
C MET A 490 8.95 -8.45 -64.40
N VAL A 491 8.06 -8.90 -65.28
CA VAL A 491 7.83 -8.32 -66.60
C VAL A 491 6.33 -8.04 -66.75
N LEU A 492 5.96 -6.81 -67.06
CA LEU A 492 4.59 -6.40 -67.37
C LEU A 492 4.58 -5.69 -68.72
N LYS A 493 3.64 -6.06 -69.61
CA LYS A 493 3.58 -5.56 -71.00
C LYS A 493 4.96 -5.51 -71.70
N ASP A 494 5.73 -6.58 -71.49
CA ASP A 494 7.09 -6.80 -72.00
C ASP A 494 8.18 -5.81 -71.56
N ARG A 495 7.85 -4.81 -70.72
CA ARG A 495 8.81 -3.97 -69.99
C ARG A 495 9.25 -4.66 -68.68
N LYS A 496 10.50 -4.44 -68.26
CA LYS A 496 11.08 -5.01 -67.03
C LYS A 496 10.87 -4.11 -65.82
N TYR A 497 10.49 -4.73 -64.70
CA TYR A 497 10.25 -4.05 -63.42
C TYR A 497 10.95 -4.76 -62.26
N ILE A 498 11.47 -3.98 -61.32
CA ILE A 498 11.76 -4.47 -59.96
C ILE A 498 10.56 -4.11 -59.09
N VAL A 499 9.98 -5.10 -58.42
CA VAL A 499 8.79 -4.97 -57.58
C VAL A 499 9.15 -5.27 -56.13
N PHE A 500 8.58 -4.50 -55.20
CA PHE A 500 8.92 -4.59 -53.79
C PHE A 500 7.71 -4.38 -52.87
N VAL A 501 7.83 -4.94 -51.67
CA VAL A 501 7.02 -4.69 -50.47
C VAL A 501 7.99 -4.47 -49.30
N ASN A 502 7.74 -3.43 -48.51
CA ASN A 502 8.10 -3.40 -47.10
C ASN A 502 6.81 -3.18 -46.29
N GLY A 503 6.60 -3.92 -45.21
CA GLY A 503 5.40 -3.78 -44.37
C GLY A 503 5.57 -4.29 -42.95
N ASP A 504 4.85 -3.64 -42.03
CA ASP A 504 4.64 -4.04 -40.63
C ASP A 504 3.28 -4.76 -40.51
N ALA A 505 3.22 -5.79 -39.67
CA ALA A 505 1.99 -6.49 -39.33
C ALA A 505 1.63 -6.33 -37.85
N MET A 506 0.44 -5.78 -37.59
CA MET A 506 -0.05 -5.38 -36.27
C MET A 506 0.04 -6.50 -35.23
N GLY A 507 0.76 -6.22 -34.17
CA GLY A 507 1.05 -7.15 -33.08
C GLY A 507 2.56 -7.28 -32.92
N LYS A 508 2.99 -8.15 -31.99
CA LYS A 508 4.42 -8.39 -31.73
C LYS A 508 4.64 -9.89 -31.53
N SER A 509 5.85 -10.38 -31.79
CA SER A 509 6.13 -11.83 -31.77
C SER A 509 5.19 -12.59 -32.73
N ILE A 510 4.52 -13.67 -32.27
CA ILE A 510 3.74 -14.59 -33.12
C ILE A 510 2.51 -13.95 -33.80
N GLN A 511 1.89 -12.90 -33.23
CA GLN A 511 0.74 -12.25 -33.87
C GLN A 511 1.17 -11.49 -35.13
N GLY A 512 2.16 -10.59 -35.00
CA GLY A 512 2.74 -9.89 -36.14
C GLY A 512 3.32 -10.87 -37.16
N ALA A 513 4.03 -11.90 -36.70
CA ALA A 513 4.56 -12.96 -37.57
C ALA A 513 3.48 -13.70 -38.35
N GLY A 514 2.28 -13.87 -37.79
CA GLY A 514 1.12 -14.41 -38.52
C GLY A 514 0.66 -13.49 -39.65
N GLY A 515 0.55 -12.18 -39.39
CA GLY A 515 0.21 -11.19 -40.42
C GLY A 515 1.29 -11.06 -41.50
N ALA A 516 2.57 -11.03 -41.10
CA ALA A 516 3.73 -11.02 -42.00
C ALA A 516 3.74 -12.26 -42.92
N LEU A 517 3.42 -13.44 -42.36
CA LEU A 517 3.31 -14.69 -43.11
C LEU A 517 2.16 -14.63 -44.13
N VAL A 518 0.99 -14.10 -43.75
CA VAL A 518 -0.15 -13.92 -44.68
C VAL A 518 0.21 -12.94 -45.80
N LEU A 519 0.73 -11.75 -45.46
CA LEU A 519 1.20 -10.75 -46.43
C LEU A 519 2.19 -11.36 -47.42
N GLY A 520 3.21 -12.06 -46.91
CA GLY A 520 4.26 -12.64 -47.74
C GLY A 520 3.79 -13.80 -48.62
N VAL A 521 2.92 -14.68 -48.12
CA VAL A 521 2.35 -15.79 -48.90
C VAL A 521 1.40 -15.27 -50.00
N VAL A 522 0.51 -14.33 -49.68
CA VAL A 522 -0.40 -13.72 -50.66
C VAL A 522 0.39 -12.97 -51.73
N PHE A 523 1.32 -12.10 -51.34
CA PHE A 523 2.13 -11.32 -52.28
C PHE A 523 2.98 -12.21 -53.19
N ARG A 524 3.65 -13.23 -52.66
CA ARG A 524 4.41 -14.18 -53.50
C ARG A 524 3.52 -15.06 -54.37
N SER A 525 2.29 -15.37 -53.95
CA SER A 525 1.28 -16.02 -54.80
C SER A 525 0.89 -15.13 -55.97
N PHE A 526 0.64 -13.83 -55.73
CA PHE A 526 0.33 -12.84 -56.76
C PHE A 526 1.49 -12.65 -57.76
N LEU A 527 2.74 -12.57 -57.27
CA LEU A 527 3.95 -12.55 -58.11
C LEU A 527 4.10 -13.82 -58.95
N SER A 528 3.86 -15.00 -58.35
CA SER A 528 3.93 -16.29 -59.06
C SER A 528 2.90 -16.39 -60.18
N ARG A 529 1.65 -15.96 -59.94
CA ARG A 529 0.61 -15.86 -60.98
C ARG A 529 0.98 -14.83 -62.05
N THR A 530 1.60 -13.71 -61.68
CA THR A 530 2.10 -12.70 -62.63
C THR A 530 3.16 -13.24 -63.58
N LYS A 531 4.05 -14.11 -63.09
CA LYS A 531 5.11 -14.75 -63.89
C LYS A 531 4.62 -15.92 -64.76
N SER A 532 3.49 -16.55 -64.41
CA SER A 532 3.00 -17.77 -65.07
C SER A 532 1.73 -17.59 -65.92
N VAL A 533 0.90 -16.57 -65.64
CA VAL A 533 -0.40 -16.35 -66.29
C VAL A 533 -0.38 -15.08 -67.13
N SER A 534 -0.62 -15.24 -68.43
CA SER A 534 -0.56 -14.14 -69.41
C SER A 534 -1.49 -12.96 -69.08
N SER A 535 -2.67 -13.21 -68.52
CA SER A 535 -3.65 -12.17 -68.13
C SER A 535 -3.23 -11.31 -66.94
N TYR A 536 -2.21 -11.71 -66.17
CA TYR A 536 -1.56 -10.85 -65.18
C TYR A 536 -0.34 -10.14 -65.80
N LYS A 537 0.48 -10.84 -66.60
CA LYS A 537 1.61 -10.26 -67.34
C LYS A 537 1.19 -9.14 -68.32
N SER A 538 -0.05 -9.20 -68.83
CA SER A 538 -0.61 -8.19 -69.74
C SER A 538 -1.16 -6.94 -69.03
N LYS A 539 -1.13 -6.86 -67.70
CA LYS A 539 -1.66 -5.68 -66.97
C LYS A 539 -0.64 -4.53 -66.99
N PRO A 540 -1.09 -3.27 -67.11
CA PRO A 540 -0.23 -2.11 -66.88
C PRO A 540 0.11 -1.96 -65.38
N PRO A 541 1.20 -1.28 -65.01
CA PRO A 541 1.73 -1.28 -63.64
C PRO A 541 0.76 -0.71 -62.61
N GLU A 542 -0.06 0.28 -62.98
CA GLU A 542 -1.02 0.92 -62.09
C GLU A 542 -2.17 -0.03 -61.72
N VAL A 543 -2.71 -0.74 -62.72
CA VAL A 543 -3.79 -1.73 -62.52
C VAL A 543 -3.26 -2.99 -61.81
N TRP A 544 -2.00 -3.36 -62.06
CA TRP A 544 -1.34 -4.44 -61.32
C TRP A 544 -1.22 -4.10 -59.83
N LEU A 545 -0.81 -2.89 -59.48
CA LEU A 545 -0.77 -2.39 -58.09
C LEU A 545 -2.16 -2.36 -57.46
N LYS A 546 -3.17 -1.85 -58.18
CA LYS A 546 -4.58 -1.85 -57.76
C LYS A 546 -5.03 -3.26 -57.37
N ASP A 547 -4.91 -4.21 -58.29
CA ASP A 547 -5.38 -5.58 -58.08
C ASP A 547 -4.61 -6.29 -56.95
N CYS A 548 -3.31 -6.03 -56.80
CA CYS A 548 -2.48 -6.58 -55.72
C CYS A 548 -2.89 -6.03 -54.35
N PHE A 549 -3.15 -4.72 -54.26
CA PHE A 549 -3.63 -4.08 -53.03
C PHE A 549 -5.04 -4.57 -52.68
N SER A 550 -5.96 -4.66 -53.64
CA SER A 550 -7.30 -5.18 -53.41
C SER A 550 -7.31 -6.65 -52.97
N GLU A 551 -6.43 -7.51 -53.51
CA GLU A 551 -6.34 -8.90 -53.05
C GLU A 551 -5.81 -9.00 -51.61
N LEU A 552 -4.85 -8.16 -51.22
CA LEU A 552 -4.40 -8.04 -49.83
C LEU A 552 -5.52 -7.49 -48.92
N GLN A 553 -6.16 -6.39 -49.30
CA GLN A 553 -7.26 -5.78 -48.54
C GLN A 553 -8.39 -6.78 -48.26
N ASN A 554 -8.89 -7.46 -49.30
CA ASN A 554 -9.98 -8.44 -49.15
C ASN A 554 -9.63 -9.61 -48.20
N ILE A 555 -8.34 -10.00 -48.16
CA ILE A 555 -7.87 -11.07 -47.27
C ILE A 555 -7.72 -10.55 -45.83
N PHE A 556 -7.19 -9.35 -45.63
CA PHE A 556 -7.05 -8.79 -44.28
C PHE A 556 -8.37 -8.29 -43.67
N GLU A 557 -9.33 -7.81 -44.48
CA GLU A 557 -10.70 -7.52 -44.02
C GLU A 557 -11.38 -8.79 -43.45
N SER A 558 -11.02 -9.98 -43.95
CA SER A 558 -11.56 -11.24 -43.42
C SER A 558 -11.09 -11.58 -41.99
N PHE A 559 -10.13 -10.84 -41.46
CA PHE A 559 -9.72 -10.91 -40.05
C PHE A 559 -10.51 -9.98 -39.12
N ASP A 560 -11.52 -9.26 -39.62
CA ASP A 560 -12.45 -8.42 -38.85
C ASP A 560 -11.73 -7.45 -37.88
N GLY A 561 -10.69 -6.78 -38.39
CA GLY A 561 -9.86 -5.83 -37.62
C GLY A 561 -8.89 -6.45 -36.59
N SER A 562 -8.90 -7.77 -36.38
CA SER A 562 -7.97 -8.43 -35.44
C SER A 562 -6.51 -8.50 -35.92
N MET A 563 -6.28 -8.24 -37.21
CA MET A 563 -4.99 -8.18 -37.87
C MET A 563 -5.02 -7.05 -38.92
N LEU A 564 -4.10 -6.10 -38.82
CA LEU A 564 -3.93 -4.99 -39.75
C LEU A 564 -2.47 -4.91 -40.21
N VAL A 565 -2.20 -4.29 -41.36
CA VAL A 565 -0.85 -4.19 -41.95
C VAL A 565 -0.58 -2.76 -42.44
N SER A 566 0.56 -2.17 -42.08
CA SER A 566 1.10 -1.05 -42.86
C SER A 566 1.96 -1.58 -43.99
N VAL A 567 1.94 -0.92 -45.15
CA VAL A 567 2.79 -1.35 -46.26
C VAL A 567 3.12 -0.20 -47.20
N VAL A 568 4.35 -0.21 -47.72
CA VAL A 568 4.67 0.41 -49.02
C VAL A 568 4.87 -0.69 -50.06
N LEU A 569 4.01 -0.67 -51.07
CA LEU A 569 3.98 -1.60 -52.20
C LEU A 569 4.28 -0.82 -53.48
N GLY A 570 5.28 -1.24 -54.24
CA GLY A 570 5.70 -0.51 -55.43
C GLY A 570 6.48 -1.32 -56.46
N LEU A 571 6.71 -0.69 -57.63
CA LEU A 571 7.58 -1.18 -58.69
C LEU A 571 8.30 -0.04 -59.41
N VAL A 572 9.53 -0.31 -59.84
CA VAL A 572 10.37 0.60 -60.62
C VAL A 572 10.49 0.08 -62.04
N ASP A 573 10.11 0.89 -63.03
CA ASP A 573 10.42 0.65 -64.45
C ASP A 573 11.93 0.78 -64.65
N LEU A 574 12.59 -0.27 -65.14
CA LEU A 574 14.05 -0.25 -65.22
C LEU A 574 14.56 0.74 -66.27
N GLU A 575 13.87 0.94 -67.38
CA GLU A 575 14.36 1.79 -68.47
C GLU A 575 13.99 3.26 -68.27
N SER A 576 12.77 3.55 -67.84
CA SER A 576 12.31 4.94 -67.63
C SER A 576 12.57 5.44 -66.19
N GLY A 577 12.99 4.59 -65.26
CA GLY A 577 13.27 5.00 -63.88
C GLY A 577 12.02 5.52 -63.14
N ILE A 578 10.82 5.18 -63.61
CA ILE A 578 9.57 5.60 -62.94
C ILE A 578 9.26 4.62 -61.81
N LEU A 579 9.21 5.15 -60.60
CA LEU A 579 8.69 4.46 -59.42
C LEU A 579 7.16 4.64 -59.37
N TYR A 580 6.43 3.53 -59.45
CA TYR A 580 5.00 3.44 -59.17
C TYR A 580 4.81 2.86 -57.77
N PHE A 581 4.12 3.55 -56.86
CA PHE A 581 3.96 3.05 -55.49
C PHE A 581 2.66 3.46 -54.79
N LEU A 582 2.39 2.75 -53.71
CA LEU A 582 1.28 2.92 -52.78
C LEU A 582 1.87 2.91 -51.36
N ASN A 583 1.50 3.89 -50.53
CA ASN A 583 1.78 3.87 -49.09
C ASN A 583 0.46 3.83 -48.31
N ALA A 584 0.28 2.78 -47.51
CA ALA A 584 -0.90 2.48 -46.71
C ALA A 584 -0.58 2.54 -45.21
N GLU A 585 -0.58 3.77 -44.66
CA GLU A 585 -0.20 4.09 -43.27
C GLU A 585 1.11 3.43 -42.79
N HIS A 586 2.12 3.40 -43.66
CA HIS A 586 3.52 3.11 -43.33
C HIS A 586 4.30 4.45 -43.30
N PRO A 587 5.42 4.56 -42.56
CA PRO A 587 6.19 5.81 -42.51
C PRO A 587 6.64 6.29 -43.90
N TRP A 588 6.74 7.60 -44.08
CA TRP A 588 6.98 8.22 -45.40
C TRP A 588 8.28 7.75 -46.05
N THR A 589 8.25 7.59 -47.37
CA THR A 589 9.41 7.19 -48.17
C THR A 589 10.36 8.36 -48.39
N VAL A 590 11.65 8.09 -48.39
CA VAL A 590 12.71 9.11 -48.41
C VAL A 590 13.53 8.99 -49.68
N LEU A 591 13.64 10.09 -50.43
CA LEU A 591 14.64 10.31 -51.45
C LEU A 591 15.96 10.74 -50.81
N TYR A 592 17.06 10.14 -51.24
CA TYR A 592 18.42 10.64 -51.04
C TYR A 592 19.05 10.95 -52.40
N ARG A 593 19.35 12.23 -52.64
CA ARG A 593 19.93 12.77 -53.89
C ARG A 593 20.97 13.84 -53.56
N ASP A 594 22.11 13.80 -54.26
CA ASP A 594 23.21 14.79 -54.17
C ASP A 594 23.69 15.14 -52.75
N GLY A 595 23.50 14.23 -51.79
CA GLY A 595 23.90 14.40 -50.38
C GLY A 595 22.78 14.79 -49.42
N VAL A 596 21.57 15.08 -49.90
CA VAL A 596 20.42 15.57 -49.13
C VAL A 596 19.32 14.50 -49.04
N ALA A 597 18.66 14.39 -47.90
CA ALA A 597 17.51 13.51 -47.68
C ALA A 597 16.18 14.29 -47.58
N SER A 598 15.13 13.81 -48.25
CA SER A 598 13.79 14.42 -48.21
C SER A 598 12.67 13.39 -48.38
N PHE A 599 11.52 13.63 -47.75
CA PHE A 599 10.32 12.80 -47.97
C PHE A 599 9.75 12.99 -49.38
N ILE A 600 9.22 11.91 -49.96
CA ILE A 600 8.51 11.94 -51.26
C ILE A 600 7.02 12.28 -51.06
N GLU A 601 6.44 11.86 -49.94
CA GLU A 601 5.04 12.14 -49.61
C GLU A 601 4.82 13.49 -48.91
N ASP A 602 3.80 14.19 -49.39
CA ASP A 602 3.13 15.35 -48.79
C ASP A 602 2.05 14.96 -47.78
N LYS A 603 1.40 13.81 -48.01
CA LYS A 603 0.30 13.23 -47.24
C LYS A 603 0.14 11.74 -47.56
N LEU A 604 -0.49 11.01 -46.65
CA LEU A 604 -0.97 9.64 -46.86
C LEU A 604 -2.42 9.67 -47.35
N GLU A 605 -2.73 8.91 -48.40
CA GLU A 605 -4.08 8.84 -49.01
C GLU A 605 -4.77 7.48 -48.80
N LEU A 606 -4.03 6.47 -48.33
CA LEU A 606 -4.53 5.13 -47.98
C LEU A 606 -4.30 4.84 -46.50
N ARG A 607 -5.22 4.07 -45.92
CA ARG A 607 -5.19 3.56 -44.53
C ARG A 607 -4.49 2.19 -44.46
N LYS A 608 -4.11 1.73 -43.26
CA LYS A 608 -3.56 0.37 -43.05
C LYS A 608 -4.52 -0.70 -43.64
N ILE A 609 -3.93 -1.72 -44.26
CA ILE A 609 -4.63 -2.85 -44.90
C ILE A 609 -5.42 -3.64 -43.85
N GLY A 610 -6.66 -3.99 -44.18
CA GLY A 610 -7.59 -4.75 -43.33
C GLY A 610 -8.68 -3.93 -42.63
N ILE A 611 -8.63 -2.59 -42.70
CA ILE A 611 -9.68 -1.72 -42.16
C ILE A 611 -10.91 -1.80 -43.06
N THR A 612 -12.07 -2.15 -42.49
CA THR A 612 -13.32 -2.32 -43.23
C THR A 612 -13.98 -0.99 -43.63
N GLY A 613 -14.79 -1.01 -44.71
CA GLY A 613 -15.57 0.14 -45.17
C GLY A 613 -14.81 1.15 -46.04
N LEU A 614 -13.61 0.81 -46.52
CA LEU A 614 -12.77 1.69 -47.33
C LEU A 614 -13.16 1.73 -48.81
N GLU A 615 -14.14 2.58 -49.16
CA GLU A 615 -14.25 3.15 -50.51
C GLU A 615 -13.10 4.14 -50.79
N SER A 616 -11.86 3.64 -50.75
CA SER A 616 -10.66 4.49 -50.81
C SER A 616 -10.52 5.23 -52.16
N LYS A 617 -10.07 6.49 -52.11
CA LYS A 617 -9.59 7.22 -53.29
C LYS A 617 -8.23 6.65 -53.73
N MET A 618 -8.21 5.43 -54.25
CA MET A 618 -6.94 4.77 -54.58
C MET A 618 -6.13 5.57 -55.61
N LYS A 619 -4.97 6.07 -55.20
CA LYS A 619 -3.99 6.78 -56.01
C LYS A 619 -2.66 6.02 -56.02
N VAL A 620 -2.17 5.68 -57.21
CA VAL A 620 -0.79 5.23 -57.43
C VAL A 620 0.08 6.48 -57.54
N LYS A 621 0.95 6.73 -56.56
CA LYS A 621 1.94 7.80 -56.66
C LYS A 621 3.01 7.40 -57.69
N THR A 622 3.44 8.37 -58.50
CA THR A 622 4.50 8.20 -59.50
C THR A 622 5.65 9.15 -59.20
N PHE A 623 6.88 8.64 -59.11
CA PHE A 623 8.09 9.42 -58.87
C PHE A 623 9.16 9.11 -59.92
N PHE A 624 10.02 10.10 -60.23
CA PHE A 624 11.03 10.03 -61.28
C PHE A 624 12.44 9.90 -60.69
N LEU A 625 13.01 8.70 -60.80
CA LEU A 625 14.37 8.41 -60.33
C LEU A 625 15.39 8.89 -61.37
N GLU A 626 16.33 9.70 -60.92
CA GLU A 626 17.54 10.06 -61.67
C GLU A 626 18.70 9.14 -61.27
N LYS A 627 19.76 9.16 -62.08
CA LYS A 627 20.95 8.33 -61.85
C LYS A 627 21.66 8.72 -60.55
N GLY A 628 21.86 7.74 -59.66
CA GLY A 628 22.48 7.94 -58.34
C GLY A 628 21.48 8.11 -57.21
N ASP A 629 20.20 8.35 -57.51
CA ASP A 629 19.14 8.39 -56.49
C ASP A 629 19.13 7.12 -55.64
N SER A 630 18.90 7.28 -54.34
CA SER A 630 18.55 6.18 -53.45
C SER A 630 17.24 6.46 -52.73
N ILE A 631 16.31 5.50 -52.75
CA ILE A 631 15.05 5.58 -52.01
C ILE A 631 15.15 4.69 -50.77
N PHE A 632 14.71 5.19 -49.62
CA PHE A 632 14.60 4.47 -48.35
C PHE A 632 13.14 4.36 -47.90
N ILE A 633 12.78 3.18 -47.40
CA ILE A 633 11.45 2.79 -46.96
C ILE A 633 11.62 1.95 -45.69
N GLY A 634 10.96 2.30 -44.59
CA GLY A 634 11.15 1.58 -43.33
C GLY A 634 9.95 1.65 -42.39
N SER A 635 9.80 0.63 -41.54
CA SER A 635 8.74 0.52 -40.54
C SER A 635 8.85 1.59 -39.44
N ASP A 636 7.80 1.69 -38.63
CA ASP A 636 7.72 2.59 -37.47
C ASP A 636 8.86 2.38 -36.47
N GLY A 637 9.38 1.15 -36.34
CA GLY A 637 10.61 0.86 -35.57
C GLY A 637 11.87 1.62 -36.00
N ARG A 638 11.87 2.35 -37.13
CA ARG A 638 12.94 3.31 -37.49
C ARG A 638 12.89 4.59 -36.66
N ASP A 639 11.70 4.98 -36.21
CA ASP A 639 11.40 6.19 -35.46
C ASP A 639 11.08 5.87 -33.97
N ASP A 640 10.58 4.66 -33.68
CA ASP A 640 10.23 4.12 -32.35
C ASP A 640 11.49 3.77 -31.51
N LEU A 641 12.26 4.80 -31.17
CA LEU A 641 13.56 4.74 -30.50
C LEU A 641 13.47 5.28 -29.06
N LEU A 642 13.86 4.47 -28.08
CA LEU A 642 13.99 4.88 -26.68
C LEU A 642 15.30 5.66 -26.48
N LEU A 643 15.17 6.94 -26.17
CA LEU A 643 16.28 7.87 -25.92
C LEU A 643 16.71 7.89 -24.44
N GLY A 644 15.82 7.48 -23.52
CA GLY A 644 16.13 7.41 -22.10
C GLY A 644 14.91 7.30 -21.20
N ILE A 645 15.09 7.68 -19.93
CA ILE A 645 14.04 7.77 -18.91
C ILE A 645 14.17 9.16 -18.26
N ASP A 646 13.06 9.88 -18.14
CA ASP A 646 12.99 11.22 -17.55
C ASP A 646 13.02 11.19 -16.00
N SER A 647 13.13 12.35 -15.35
CA SER A 647 13.18 12.47 -13.88
C SER A 647 12.03 11.78 -13.15
N ASP A 648 10.86 11.71 -13.79
CA ASP A 648 9.63 11.18 -13.24
C ASP A 648 9.45 9.67 -13.49
N GLY A 649 10.45 9.02 -14.13
CA GLY A 649 10.43 7.59 -14.45
C GLY A 649 9.73 7.23 -15.78
N THR A 650 9.23 8.22 -16.52
CA THR A 650 8.60 8.05 -17.83
C THR A 650 9.66 7.77 -18.91
N ARG A 651 9.35 6.88 -19.86
CA ARG A 651 10.22 6.58 -21.01
C ARG A 651 10.17 7.71 -22.03
N LEU A 652 11.34 8.18 -22.46
CA LEU A 652 11.49 9.16 -23.52
C LEU A 652 11.68 8.43 -24.86
N ILE A 653 10.66 8.47 -25.71
CA ILE A 653 10.69 7.92 -27.08
C ILE A 653 10.89 9.08 -28.07
N ASN A 654 11.52 8.82 -29.21
CA ASN A 654 11.66 9.81 -30.27
C ASN A 654 10.32 10.12 -30.95
N GLU A 655 9.91 11.40 -30.94
CA GLU A 655 8.70 11.91 -31.62
C GLU A 655 9.02 12.66 -32.93
N ASP A 656 10.31 12.73 -33.33
CA ASP A 656 10.78 13.50 -34.48
C ASP A 656 11.18 12.60 -35.65
N GLU A 657 10.26 12.45 -36.62
CA GLU A 657 10.46 11.71 -37.87
C GLU A 657 11.61 12.27 -38.74
N SER A 658 11.99 13.55 -38.56
CA SER A 658 13.10 14.15 -39.32
C SER A 658 14.47 13.62 -38.90
N GLN A 659 14.57 12.95 -37.73
CA GLN A 659 15.80 12.26 -37.35
C GLN A 659 16.15 11.14 -38.34
N PHE A 660 15.19 10.43 -38.93
CA PHE A 660 15.48 9.39 -39.92
C PHE A 660 16.15 9.98 -41.17
N LEU A 661 15.71 11.15 -41.66
CA LEU A 661 16.37 11.88 -42.75
C LEU A 661 17.83 12.20 -42.38
N LYS A 662 18.05 12.77 -41.20
CA LYS A 662 19.37 13.15 -40.71
C LYS A 662 20.32 11.96 -40.60
N ARG A 663 19.84 10.78 -40.16
CA ARG A 663 20.65 9.55 -40.08
C ARG A 663 21.04 9.02 -41.47
N ILE A 664 20.21 9.24 -42.51
CA ILE A 664 20.54 8.90 -43.91
C ILE A 664 21.64 9.84 -44.45
N GLU A 665 21.59 11.13 -44.14
CA GLU A 665 22.64 12.09 -44.52
C GLU A 665 23.97 11.79 -43.80
N GLU A 666 23.92 11.54 -42.49
CA GLU A 666 25.08 11.13 -41.69
C GLU A 666 25.69 9.79 -42.17
N SER A 667 24.86 8.83 -42.61
CA SER A 667 25.32 7.56 -43.18
C SER A 667 25.75 7.65 -44.65
N ARG A 668 25.56 8.81 -45.30
CA ARG A 668 25.78 9.04 -46.74
C ARG A 668 25.02 8.08 -47.65
N GLY A 669 23.83 7.65 -47.23
CA GLY A 669 23.02 6.67 -47.94
C GLY A 669 23.54 5.21 -47.88
N ASP A 670 24.49 4.91 -46.99
CA ASP A 670 24.84 3.51 -46.67
C ASP A 670 23.82 2.91 -45.67
N LEU A 671 23.33 1.71 -45.96
CA LEU A 671 22.30 1.03 -45.18
C LEU A 671 22.84 0.44 -43.87
N GLY A 672 24.09 -0.05 -43.86
CA GLY A 672 24.72 -0.59 -42.66
C GLY A 672 25.06 0.51 -41.65
N LEU A 673 25.62 1.62 -42.14
CA LEU A 673 25.89 2.81 -41.34
C LEU A 673 24.60 3.49 -40.86
N LEU A 674 23.52 3.49 -41.66
CA LEU A 674 22.20 3.99 -41.23
C LEU A 674 21.68 3.20 -40.01
N VAL A 675 21.64 1.87 -40.12
CA VAL A 675 21.19 0.97 -39.03
C VAL A 675 22.08 1.11 -37.79
N GLN A 676 23.39 1.31 -37.96
CA GLN A 676 24.29 1.61 -36.84
C GLN A 676 24.01 2.98 -36.22
N SER A 677 23.75 4.02 -37.03
CA SER A 677 23.48 5.38 -36.54
C SER A 677 22.16 5.46 -35.76
N LEU A 678 21.11 4.75 -36.20
CA LEU A 678 19.85 4.62 -35.46
C LEU A 678 20.05 3.96 -34.09
N ARG A 679 20.77 2.83 -34.03
CA ARG A 679 21.12 2.13 -32.78
C ARG A 679 22.03 2.94 -31.84
N ASN A 680 22.82 3.86 -32.37
CA ASN A 680 23.63 4.78 -31.58
C ASN A 680 22.81 5.98 -31.04
N PHE A 681 21.65 6.27 -31.64
CA PHE A 681 20.75 7.35 -31.26
C PHE A 681 19.74 6.93 -30.19
N GLY A 682 19.23 5.69 -30.24
CA GLY A 682 18.35 5.12 -29.21
C GLY A 682 18.22 3.59 -29.26
N GLU A 683 17.64 3.01 -28.20
CA GLU A 683 17.31 1.59 -28.17
C GLU A 683 16.01 1.33 -28.95
N LEU A 684 16.06 0.38 -29.91
CA LEU A 684 14.91 -0.01 -30.72
C LEU A 684 13.78 -0.59 -29.87
N THR A 685 12.62 0.09 -29.83
CA THR A 685 11.45 -0.41 -29.09
C THR A 685 10.51 -1.28 -29.90
N ASP A 686 10.73 -1.45 -31.21
CA ASP A 686 9.96 -2.39 -32.03
C ASP A 686 10.76 -3.25 -33.02
N ASP A 687 10.03 -4.05 -33.81
CA ASP A 687 10.56 -4.69 -35.01
C ASP A 687 11.03 -3.59 -36.00
N LEU A 688 12.16 -3.79 -36.68
CA LEU A 688 12.76 -2.80 -37.59
C LEU A 688 13.01 -3.42 -38.97
N SER A 689 12.50 -2.76 -40.00
CA SER A 689 12.78 -3.03 -41.41
C SER A 689 13.18 -1.74 -42.11
N VAL A 690 14.22 -1.82 -42.94
CA VAL A 690 14.62 -0.73 -43.84
C VAL A 690 15.00 -1.33 -45.18
N LEU A 691 14.20 -1.05 -46.20
CA LEU A 691 14.49 -1.33 -47.60
C LEU A 691 15.07 -0.07 -48.26
N LYS A 692 16.16 -0.26 -49.00
CA LYS A 692 16.84 0.76 -49.81
C LYS A 692 16.90 0.28 -51.25
N PHE A 693 16.67 1.15 -52.22
CA PHE A 693 17.12 0.89 -53.60
C PHE A 693 17.79 2.09 -54.25
N SER A 694 18.82 1.82 -55.05
CA SER A 694 19.64 2.84 -55.73
C SER A 694 19.60 2.63 -57.25
N TYR A 695 19.33 3.70 -58.01
CA TYR A 695 19.21 3.66 -59.48
C TYR A 695 20.55 4.01 -60.16
N LEU A 696 20.98 3.20 -61.14
CA LEU A 696 22.37 3.18 -61.64
C LEU A 696 22.59 3.74 -63.05
N LYS A 697 21.55 3.79 -63.89
CA LYS A 697 21.65 4.23 -65.30
C LYS A 697 20.98 5.59 -65.51
N GLU A 698 21.29 6.23 -66.63
CA GLU A 698 20.50 7.37 -67.09
C GLU A 698 19.09 6.86 -67.45
N PRO A 699 18.01 7.45 -66.92
CA PRO A 699 16.65 7.04 -67.26
C PRO A 699 16.25 7.52 -68.66
N LEU A 700 15.43 6.75 -69.37
CA LEU A 700 14.73 7.22 -70.55
C LEU A 700 13.69 8.27 -70.13
N ARG A 701 13.76 9.45 -70.74
CA ARG A 701 12.93 10.63 -70.43
C ARG A 701 12.35 11.21 -71.71
N PHE A 702 11.08 11.59 -71.71
CA PHE A 702 10.50 12.36 -72.81
C PHE A 702 11.19 13.74 -72.96
N GLN A 703 11.81 13.99 -74.11
CA GLN A 703 12.39 15.30 -74.44
C GLN A 703 11.33 16.16 -75.14
N THR A 704 11.12 17.39 -74.64
CA THR A 704 10.10 18.34 -75.13
C THR A 704 10.47 19.03 -76.45
N SER A 705 11.73 18.94 -76.86
CA SER A 705 12.23 19.33 -78.17
C SER A 705 13.17 18.24 -78.72
N GLY A 706 13.44 18.27 -80.03
CA GLY A 706 14.38 17.36 -80.66
C GLY A 706 14.77 17.79 -82.07
N ASN A 707 15.93 17.32 -82.52
CA ASN A 707 16.50 17.73 -83.81
C ASN A 707 16.04 16.79 -84.93
N LEU A 708 15.42 17.35 -85.98
CA LEU A 708 15.17 16.68 -87.26
C LEU A 708 16.23 17.15 -88.26
N ASN A 709 17.22 16.29 -88.53
CA ASN A 709 18.30 16.57 -89.49
C ASN A 709 18.93 17.98 -89.35
N SER A 710 19.24 18.35 -88.10
CA SER A 710 19.79 19.64 -87.66
C SER A 710 18.82 20.83 -87.50
N GLU A 711 17.53 20.69 -87.84
CA GLU A 711 16.49 21.67 -87.49
C GLU A 711 15.87 21.32 -86.11
N THR A 712 15.73 22.31 -85.22
CA THR A 712 15.10 22.13 -83.89
C THR A 712 13.59 22.14 -83.99
N PHE A 713 12.91 21.11 -83.50
CA PHE A 713 11.45 21.06 -83.39
C PHE A 713 11.00 20.98 -81.91
N PRO A 714 9.93 21.68 -81.48
CA PRO A 714 9.06 22.55 -82.29
C PRO A 714 9.69 23.91 -82.63
N ASP A 715 9.29 24.48 -83.78
CA ASP A 715 9.81 25.75 -84.30
C ASP A 715 8.76 26.87 -84.34
N GLU A 716 9.18 28.12 -84.60
CA GLU A 716 8.30 29.30 -84.66
C GLU A 716 7.14 29.14 -85.64
N SER A 717 7.34 28.45 -86.77
CA SER A 717 6.29 28.20 -87.76
C SER A 717 5.18 27.33 -87.18
N TYR A 718 5.55 26.29 -86.43
CA TYR A 718 4.59 25.42 -85.75
C TYR A 718 3.84 26.12 -84.62
N PHE A 719 4.56 26.87 -83.77
CA PHE A 719 3.93 27.63 -82.68
C PHE A 719 2.86 28.60 -83.20
N LYS A 720 3.12 29.28 -84.33
CA LYS A 720 2.14 30.17 -84.98
C LYS A 720 0.86 29.44 -85.44
N TYR A 721 0.96 28.18 -85.88
CA TYR A 721 -0.22 27.38 -86.22
C TYR A 721 -1.00 26.91 -84.99
N LEU A 722 -0.33 26.68 -83.86
CA LEU A 722 -0.98 26.41 -82.57
C LEU A 722 -1.71 27.64 -82.02
N GLU A 723 -1.06 28.81 -82.01
CA GLU A 723 -1.65 30.09 -81.54
C GLU A 723 -2.90 30.50 -82.32
N THR A 724 -2.97 30.12 -83.60
CA THR A 724 -4.11 30.42 -84.49
C THR A 724 -5.13 29.29 -84.58
N GLU A 725 -4.97 28.21 -83.80
CA GLU A 725 -5.74 26.95 -83.86
C GLU A 725 -5.93 26.40 -85.30
N ASN A 726 -4.96 26.64 -86.20
CA ASN A 726 -5.07 26.30 -87.61
C ASN A 726 -4.60 24.85 -87.87
N TRP A 727 -5.41 23.89 -87.41
CA TRP A 727 -5.07 22.47 -87.43
C TRP A 727 -4.80 21.92 -88.84
N GLU A 728 -5.48 22.41 -89.88
CA GLU A 728 -5.23 21.99 -91.27
C GLU A 728 -3.84 22.39 -91.77
N GLN A 729 -3.42 23.64 -91.51
CA GLN A 729 -2.08 24.10 -91.86
C GLN A 729 -1.01 23.43 -91.00
N ALA A 730 -1.29 23.17 -89.72
CA ALA A 730 -0.42 22.39 -88.85
C ALA A 730 -0.19 20.96 -89.38
N VAL A 731 -1.22 20.22 -89.83
CA VAL A 731 -1.02 18.89 -90.46
C VAL A 731 -0.18 19.00 -91.71
N SER A 732 -0.51 19.94 -92.60
CA SER A 732 0.22 20.11 -93.86
C SER A 732 1.70 20.41 -93.61
N TYR A 733 2.00 21.22 -92.61
CA TYR A 733 3.35 21.53 -92.17
C TYR A 733 4.08 20.31 -91.60
N LEU A 734 3.50 19.62 -90.62
CA LEU A 734 4.13 18.45 -90.00
C LEU A 734 4.28 17.28 -90.97
N GLU A 735 3.32 17.05 -91.88
CA GLU A 735 3.48 16.03 -92.92
C GLU A 735 4.58 16.38 -93.93
N ASN A 736 4.78 17.66 -94.26
CA ASN A 736 5.89 18.10 -95.09
C ASN A 736 7.24 17.84 -94.37
N LEU A 737 7.36 18.21 -93.09
CA LEU A 737 8.53 17.86 -92.27
C LEU A 737 8.76 16.34 -92.18
N LYS A 738 7.71 15.54 -91.99
CA LYS A 738 7.80 14.06 -91.96
C LYS A 738 8.27 13.48 -93.30
N ARG A 739 7.81 14.03 -94.44
CA ARG A 739 8.22 13.60 -95.78
C ARG A 739 9.65 14.01 -96.12
N LYS A 740 10.09 15.21 -95.73
CA LYS A 740 11.48 15.68 -95.86
C LYS A 740 12.47 14.80 -95.07
N ASN A 741 12.02 14.23 -93.95
CA ASN A 741 12.85 13.49 -93.00
C ASN A 741 12.52 11.98 -92.98
N ALA A 742 12.08 11.41 -94.12
CA ALA A 742 11.61 10.03 -94.21
C ALA A 742 12.65 8.97 -93.78
N ASP A 743 13.94 9.25 -93.98
CA ASP A 743 15.06 8.37 -93.62
C ASP A 743 15.56 8.56 -92.17
N ALA A 744 14.99 9.47 -91.39
CA ALA A 744 15.45 9.84 -90.05
C ALA A 744 14.52 9.35 -88.92
N ARG A 745 15.07 8.99 -87.76
CA ARG A 745 14.27 8.69 -86.56
C ARG A 745 13.60 9.96 -86.05
N LEU A 746 12.28 10.05 -86.22
CA LEU A 746 11.46 11.16 -85.72
C LEU A 746 11.60 11.31 -84.19
N PRO A 747 11.90 12.51 -83.65
CA PRO A 747 11.99 12.74 -82.21
C PRO A 747 10.64 12.55 -81.48
N PRO A 748 10.64 12.15 -80.19
CA PRO A 748 9.42 12.00 -79.39
C PRO A 748 8.56 13.28 -79.34
N ALA A 749 9.17 14.45 -79.21
CA ALA A 749 8.48 15.75 -79.30
C ALA A 749 7.65 15.89 -80.59
N PHE A 750 8.27 15.61 -81.74
CA PHE A 750 7.62 15.68 -83.05
C PHE A 750 6.50 14.65 -83.19
N LYS A 751 6.72 13.42 -82.71
CA LYS A 751 5.68 12.38 -82.67
C LYS A 751 4.47 12.82 -81.85
N LYS A 752 4.68 13.33 -80.63
CA LYS A 752 3.59 13.74 -79.72
C LYS A 752 2.74 14.85 -80.34
N GLU A 753 3.39 15.87 -80.88
CA GLU A 753 2.70 16.99 -81.52
C GLU A 753 1.98 16.56 -82.81
N LEU A 754 2.60 15.71 -83.65
CA LEU A 754 1.93 15.12 -84.81
C LEU A 754 0.67 14.33 -84.43
N ALA A 755 0.72 13.53 -83.36
CA ALA A 755 -0.43 12.76 -82.88
C ALA A 755 -1.57 13.66 -82.36
N LYS A 756 -1.24 14.76 -81.66
CA LYS A 756 -2.22 15.77 -81.22
C LYS A 756 -2.90 16.46 -82.39
N VAL A 757 -2.14 16.91 -83.38
CA VAL A 757 -2.71 17.60 -84.54
C VAL A 757 -3.54 16.63 -85.38
N TYR A 758 -3.09 15.38 -85.59
CA TYR A 758 -3.90 14.33 -86.21
C TYR A 758 -5.21 14.06 -85.43
N TYR A 759 -5.19 14.04 -84.10
CA TYR A 759 -6.41 13.96 -83.29
C TYR A 759 -7.35 15.17 -83.51
N LYS A 760 -6.81 16.37 -83.71
CA LYS A 760 -7.58 17.60 -83.98
C LYS A 760 -8.19 17.65 -85.38
N THR A 761 -7.53 17.06 -86.39
CA THR A 761 -8.03 16.98 -87.78
C THR A 761 -8.70 15.65 -88.13
N GLU A 762 -9.23 14.95 -87.13
CA GLU A 762 -9.98 13.69 -87.27
C GLU A 762 -9.22 12.49 -87.90
N LYS A 763 -7.88 12.59 -88.03
CA LYS A 763 -6.97 11.53 -88.49
C LYS A 763 -6.70 10.52 -87.37
N TYR A 764 -7.77 9.84 -86.95
CA TYR A 764 -7.77 9.05 -85.72
C TYR A 764 -6.95 7.76 -85.78
N GLU A 765 -6.78 7.16 -86.97
CA GLU A 765 -5.96 5.94 -87.12
C GLU A 765 -4.47 6.28 -87.02
N GLU A 766 -4.03 7.33 -87.72
CA GLU A 766 -2.64 7.80 -87.69
C GLU A 766 -2.27 8.39 -86.31
N ALA A 767 -3.21 9.07 -85.65
CA ALA A 767 -3.02 9.54 -84.27
C ALA A 767 -2.85 8.36 -83.29
N LEU A 768 -3.70 7.32 -83.39
CA LEU A 768 -3.69 6.20 -82.47
C LEU A 768 -2.37 5.42 -82.53
N LEU A 769 -1.87 5.11 -83.72
CA LEU A 769 -0.59 4.39 -83.90
C LEU A 769 0.59 5.11 -83.24
N ILE A 770 0.62 6.44 -83.33
CA ILE A 770 1.69 7.25 -82.70
C ILE A 770 1.49 7.35 -81.19
N PHE A 771 0.25 7.46 -80.69
CA PHE A 771 0.00 7.42 -79.24
C PHE A 771 0.30 6.04 -78.64
N GLU A 772 -0.02 4.93 -79.32
CA GLU A 772 0.33 3.56 -78.89
C GLU A 772 1.86 3.40 -78.74
N GLU A 773 2.64 3.90 -79.70
CA GLU A 773 4.11 3.92 -79.63
C GLU A 773 4.61 4.80 -78.46
N LEU A 774 4.12 6.03 -78.33
CA LEU A 774 4.54 6.96 -77.28
C LEU A 774 4.17 6.49 -75.87
N ILE A 775 3.02 5.84 -75.67
CA ILE A 775 2.61 5.28 -74.37
C ILE A 775 3.48 4.07 -73.99
N SER A 776 4.17 3.44 -74.96
CA SER A 776 5.08 2.32 -74.76
C SER A 776 6.54 2.74 -74.53
N GLU A 777 7.03 3.78 -75.22
CA GLU A 777 8.36 4.38 -74.98
C GLU A 777 8.35 5.29 -73.73
N PHE A 778 7.30 6.10 -73.54
CA PHE A 778 7.19 7.15 -72.52
C PHE A 778 5.91 6.98 -71.67
N PRO A 779 5.87 5.95 -70.80
CA PRO A 779 4.69 5.65 -70.00
C PRO A 779 4.35 6.74 -68.97
N GLU A 780 5.14 7.80 -68.79
CA GLU A 780 4.79 8.96 -67.96
C GLU A 780 3.56 9.75 -68.45
N ASP A 781 3.27 9.75 -69.76
CA ASP A 781 2.42 10.78 -70.37
C ASP A 781 0.90 10.52 -70.22
N ILE A 782 0.31 11.17 -69.22
CA ILE A 782 -1.13 11.13 -68.89
C ILE A 782 -2.00 11.73 -70.01
N GLU A 783 -1.50 12.76 -70.72
CA GLU A 783 -2.22 13.43 -71.81
C GLU A 783 -2.39 12.48 -73.00
N ASN A 784 -1.30 11.81 -73.41
CA ASN A 784 -1.33 10.83 -74.49
C ASN A 784 -2.27 9.66 -74.18
N MET A 785 -2.28 9.14 -72.94
CA MET A 785 -3.20 8.07 -72.54
C MET A 785 -4.67 8.47 -72.65
N PHE A 786 -5.03 9.68 -72.22
CA PHE A 786 -6.39 10.18 -72.28
C PHE A 786 -6.85 10.48 -73.72
N LEU A 787 -5.96 10.99 -74.58
CA LEU A 787 -6.25 11.17 -76.01
C LEU A 787 -6.43 9.83 -76.73
N ALA A 788 -5.58 8.84 -76.44
CA ALA A 788 -5.73 7.49 -76.97
C ALA A 788 -7.01 6.79 -76.49
N SER A 789 -7.39 6.92 -75.20
CA SER A 789 -8.63 6.33 -74.69
C SER A 789 -9.88 6.92 -75.37
N LEU A 790 -9.86 8.23 -75.66
CA LEU A 790 -10.90 8.89 -76.47
C LEU A 790 -10.98 8.36 -77.91
N ILE A 791 -9.86 8.07 -78.56
CA ILE A 791 -9.84 7.44 -79.89
C ILE A 791 -10.39 5.99 -79.82
N TYR A 792 -9.88 5.16 -78.90
CA TYR A 792 -10.34 3.77 -78.74
C TYR A 792 -11.85 3.69 -78.54
N LYS A 793 -12.44 4.61 -77.75
CA LYS A 793 -13.90 4.69 -77.56
C LYS A 793 -14.63 5.01 -78.87
N ARG A 794 -14.11 5.92 -79.72
CA ARG A 794 -14.70 6.21 -81.05
C ARG A 794 -14.61 5.03 -82.02
N PHE A 795 -13.56 4.21 -81.93
CA PHE A 795 -13.43 2.95 -82.67
C PHE A 795 -14.17 1.77 -82.01
N ASN A 796 -15.05 2.02 -81.03
CA ASN A 796 -15.79 1.02 -80.26
C ASN A 796 -14.92 -0.03 -79.54
N ARG A 797 -13.61 0.19 -79.42
CA ARG A 797 -12.65 -0.69 -78.72
C ARG A 797 -12.68 -0.42 -77.22
N TYR A 798 -13.86 -0.48 -76.62
CA TYR A 798 -14.14 0.01 -75.26
C TYR A 798 -13.23 -0.58 -74.19
N ARG A 799 -12.75 -1.83 -74.33
CA ARG A 799 -11.79 -2.44 -73.38
C ARG A 799 -10.45 -1.70 -73.33
N GLN A 800 -9.94 -1.21 -74.45
CA GLN A 800 -8.69 -0.45 -74.51
C GLN A 800 -8.88 0.98 -73.99
N ALA A 801 -10.05 1.58 -74.24
CA ALA A 801 -10.45 2.85 -73.64
C ALA A 801 -10.56 2.77 -72.11
N VAL A 802 -11.18 1.69 -71.59
CA VAL A 802 -11.26 1.42 -70.14
C VAL A 802 -9.88 1.23 -69.54
N GLU A 803 -8.98 0.44 -70.16
CA GLU A 803 -7.65 0.21 -69.60
C GLU A 803 -6.86 1.52 -69.45
N LEU A 804 -6.77 2.34 -70.50
CA LEU A 804 -6.06 3.62 -70.42
C LEU A 804 -6.76 4.60 -69.47
N GLY A 805 -8.10 4.63 -69.46
CA GLY A 805 -8.87 5.44 -68.52
C GLY A 805 -8.66 5.04 -67.06
N GLU A 806 -8.49 3.74 -66.75
CA GLU A 806 -8.12 3.27 -65.41
C GLU A 806 -6.71 3.71 -65.01
N ARG A 807 -5.72 3.64 -65.92
CA ARG A 807 -4.35 4.11 -65.65
C ARG A 807 -4.33 5.61 -65.32
N VAL A 808 -5.06 6.41 -66.11
CA VAL A 808 -5.22 7.85 -65.87
C VAL A 808 -5.97 8.12 -64.55
N MET A 809 -7.02 7.35 -64.24
CA MET A 809 -7.77 7.44 -62.98
C MET A 809 -6.92 7.13 -61.74
N LEU A 810 -6.03 6.14 -61.84
CA LEU A 810 -5.17 5.72 -60.74
C LEU A 810 -4.02 6.72 -60.49
N ARG A 811 -3.56 7.43 -61.50
CA ARG A 811 -2.58 8.51 -61.35
C ARG A 811 -3.20 9.82 -60.92
N GLU A 812 -4.31 10.24 -61.53
CA GLU A 812 -5.04 11.46 -61.18
C GLU A 812 -6.52 11.18 -60.90
N PRO A 813 -6.86 10.76 -59.68
CA PRO A 813 -8.23 10.41 -59.29
C PRO A 813 -9.24 11.54 -59.42
N GLU A 814 -8.80 12.79 -59.56
CA GLU A 814 -9.67 13.99 -59.58
C GLU A 814 -9.75 14.63 -60.98
N PHE A 815 -9.14 14.01 -62.01
CA PHE A 815 -9.23 14.47 -63.40
C PHE A 815 -10.62 14.19 -64.01
N LEU A 816 -11.58 15.06 -63.68
CA LEU A 816 -13.01 15.01 -64.01
C LEU A 816 -13.34 14.50 -65.42
N ASN A 817 -12.63 14.98 -66.45
CA ASN A 817 -12.86 14.58 -67.84
C ASN A 817 -12.61 13.08 -68.06
N ASN A 818 -11.57 12.52 -67.44
CA ASN A 818 -11.30 11.10 -67.46
C ASN A 818 -12.30 10.31 -66.61
N VAL A 819 -12.73 10.82 -65.45
CA VAL A 819 -13.74 10.16 -64.59
C VAL A 819 -15.05 9.96 -65.37
N ALA A 820 -15.54 11.00 -66.05
CA ALA A 820 -16.76 10.91 -66.86
C ALA A 820 -16.57 10.05 -68.14
N HIS A 821 -15.43 10.16 -68.82
CA HIS A 821 -15.08 9.34 -69.98
C HIS A 821 -15.03 7.83 -69.63
N LEU A 822 -14.43 7.49 -68.49
CA LEU A 822 -14.32 6.11 -68.03
C LEU A 822 -15.68 5.56 -67.59
N ALA A 823 -16.53 6.37 -66.95
CA ALA A 823 -17.92 5.98 -66.63
C ALA A 823 -18.72 5.62 -67.89
N GLU A 824 -18.65 6.44 -68.96
CA GLU A 824 -19.31 6.12 -70.22
C GLU A 824 -18.70 4.87 -70.89
N SER A 825 -17.38 4.67 -70.77
CA SER A 825 -16.71 3.49 -71.32
C SER A 825 -17.06 2.19 -70.57
N TYR A 826 -17.29 2.24 -69.25
CA TYR A 826 -17.81 1.10 -68.48
C TYR A 826 -19.28 0.80 -68.81
N LEU A 827 -20.09 1.80 -69.15
CA LEU A 827 -21.47 1.58 -69.60
C LEU A 827 -21.50 0.74 -70.89
N PHE A 828 -20.60 1.03 -71.84
CA PHE A 828 -20.49 0.29 -73.09
C PHE A 828 -19.94 -1.14 -72.94
N ILE A 829 -19.20 -1.45 -71.87
CA ILE A 829 -18.87 -2.86 -71.50
C ILE A 829 -19.83 -3.44 -70.44
N HIS A 830 -21.03 -2.87 -70.33
CA HIS A 830 -22.14 -3.30 -69.46
C HIS A 830 -21.82 -3.41 -67.96
N LYS A 831 -20.77 -2.73 -67.47
CA LYS A 831 -20.37 -2.68 -66.05
C LYS A 831 -21.17 -1.60 -65.29
N ARG A 832 -22.47 -1.86 -65.12
CA ARG A 832 -23.46 -0.91 -64.56
C ARG A 832 -23.11 -0.40 -63.17
N GLU A 833 -22.66 -1.27 -62.27
CA GLU A 833 -22.33 -0.92 -60.87
C GLU A 833 -21.12 0.04 -60.83
N THR A 834 -20.02 -0.32 -61.49
CA THR A 834 -18.84 0.54 -61.64
C THR A 834 -19.18 1.87 -62.31
N THR A 835 -20.10 1.87 -63.27
CA THR A 835 -20.60 3.10 -63.90
C THR A 835 -21.31 4.01 -62.89
N ILE A 836 -22.13 3.46 -61.99
CA ILE A 836 -22.83 4.22 -60.94
C ILE A 836 -21.83 4.81 -59.95
N GLN A 837 -20.88 4.01 -59.45
CA GLN A 837 -19.82 4.46 -58.53
C GLN A 837 -18.99 5.60 -59.13
N LEU A 838 -18.63 5.51 -60.41
CA LEU A 838 -17.90 6.58 -61.09
C LEU A 838 -18.75 7.82 -61.34
N LEU A 839 -20.05 7.69 -61.59
CA LEU A 839 -20.95 8.85 -61.71
C LEU A 839 -21.17 9.56 -60.37
N GLU A 840 -21.22 8.82 -59.25
CA GLU A 840 -21.22 9.40 -57.90
C GLU A 840 -19.89 10.08 -57.58
N LYS A 841 -18.77 9.56 -58.08
CA LYS A 841 -17.47 10.24 -58.04
C LYS A 841 -17.45 11.51 -58.89
N VAL A 842 -18.10 11.53 -60.07
CA VAL A 842 -18.28 12.77 -60.84
C VAL A 842 -19.14 13.77 -60.07
N ASP A 843 -20.27 13.35 -59.50
CA ASP A 843 -21.15 14.25 -58.73
C ASP A 843 -20.45 14.84 -57.48
N LYS A 844 -19.50 14.10 -56.88
CA LYS A 844 -18.61 14.58 -55.79
C LYS A 844 -17.55 15.62 -56.25
N LEU A 845 -17.27 15.72 -57.55
CA LEU A 845 -16.30 16.65 -58.14
C LEU A 845 -16.98 17.85 -58.85
N ASP A 846 -18.09 17.59 -59.56
CA ASP A 846 -18.91 18.55 -60.29
C ASP A 846 -20.38 18.08 -60.33
N PRO A 847 -21.24 18.52 -59.38
CA PRO A 847 -22.68 18.23 -59.40
C PRO A 847 -23.44 18.81 -60.62
N ALA A 848 -22.84 19.77 -61.32
CA ALA A 848 -23.46 20.39 -62.49
C ALA A 848 -23.24 19.56 -63.78
N ASN A 849 -22.32 18.59 -63.77
CA ASN A 849 -21.72 18.00 -64.96
C ASN A 849 -22.73 17.54 -66.03
N SER A 850 -22.63 18.14 -67.22
CA SER A 850 -23.55 17.86 -68.33
C SER A 850 -23.29 16.50 -69.01
N HIS A 851 -22.07 15.95 -68.91
CA HIS A 851 -21.73 14.64 -69.47
C HIS A 851 -22.28 13.52 -68.58
N ALA A 852 -22.07 13.58 -67.26
CA ALA A 852 -22.63 12.63 -66.30
C ALA A 852 -24.16 12.51 -66.40
N LYS A 853 -24.86 13.65 -66.57
CA LYS A 853 -26.32 13.68 -66.78
C LYS A 853 -26.75 12.92 -68.04
N ARG A 854 -25.99 12.98 -69.13
CA ARG A 854 -26.24 12.18 -70.34
C ARG A 854 -26.02 10.68 -70.08
N ILE A 855 -24.96 10.30 -69.38
CA ILE A 855 -24.65 8.90 -69.04
C ILE A 855 -25.74 8.32 -68.14
N ARG A 856 -26.24 9.07 -67.14
CA ARG A 856 -27.39 8.67 -66.30
C ARG A 856 -28.68 8.45 -67.13
N ILE A 857 -28.90 9.20 -68.21
CA ILE A 857 -30.04 9.02 -69.15
C ILE A 857 -29.84 7.83 -70.10
N GLN A 858 -28.60 7.46 -70.42
CA GLN A 858 -28.29 6.23 -71.16
C GLN A 858 -28.45 4.98 -70.26
N LEU A 859 -28.00 5.06 -69.00
CA LEU A 859 -28.03 3.96 -68.02
C LEU A 859 -29.46 3.57 -67.57
N SER A 860 -30.45 4.44 -67.76
CA SER A 860 -31.88 4.13 -67.56
C SER A 860 -32.57 3.55 -68.80
N ARG A 861 -31.85 3.39 -69.92
CA ARG A 861 -32.32 2.73 -71.15
C ARG A 861 -31.64 1.37 -71.30
N PRO A 862 -32.28 0.37 -71.95
CA PRO A 862 -31.59 -0.87 -72.30
C PRO A 862 -30.52 -0.59 -73.36
N VAL A 863 -29.24 -0.69 -72.98
CA VAL A 863 -28.12 -0.67 -73.93
C VAL A 863 -28.15 -2.00 -74.72
N PRO A 864 -28.12 -1.99 -76.07
CA PRO A 864 -28.11 -3.22 -76.85
C PRO A 864 -26.86 -4.06 -76.54
N ASP A 865 -27.04 -5.38 -76.45
CA ASP A 865 -25.95 -6.32 -76.17
C ASP A 865 -25.05 -6.45 -77.41
N HIS A 866 -23.83 -5.92 -77.32
CA HIS A 866 -22.81 -6.01 -78.37
C HIS A 866 -21.72 -7.03 -78.01
N ARG A 867 -22.13 -8.22 -77.55
CA ARG A 867 -21.33 -9.45 -77.65
C ARG A 867 -21.04 -9.85 -79.11
N ASN A 868 -20.11 -9.14 -79.74
CA ASN A 868 -19.15 -9.65 -80.74
C ASN A 868 -18.17 -8.52 -81.11
N GLY A 869 -16.91 -8.68 -80.69
CA GLY A 869 -15.83 -7.69 -80.74
C GLY A 869 -14.66 -8.16 -79.88
#